data_AF-A0A812TMQ5-F1
#
_entry.id   AF-A0A812TMQ5-F1
#
_cell.length_a   1.000
_cell.length_b   1.000
_cell.length_c   1.000
_cell.angle_alpha   90.00
_cell.angle_beta   90.00
_cell.angle_gamma   90.00
#
_symmetry.space_group_name_H-M   'P 1'
#
loop_
_entity.id
_entity.type
_entity.pdbx_description
1 polymer ?
#
loop_
_entity_poly.entity_id
_entity_poly.type
_entity_poly.pdbx_seq_one_letter_code
_entity_poly.pdbx_strand_id
1 'polypeptide(L)'
;AVALADTIDLDIENCCFTLLLQVLEKVEPQHESWPSVKEALRLCATQRKHVIENKLKLTLPEGKFVLQKVLNGGLPPDTLASNAFIQELQRASLFCRWVAATLLKDTAWPSLVQLKEKPDVSVLTYFWNIVEDLVVESWIQQLMPLGSRHMSLHFDGIRVDHDVVKPDVQAFCRSCTSAIQEDTGFTVHIRPKERHSFHALLKQITNDKPVECPEVLRETGNCILAALHHLGFQDQASSMASMTDGPEHVFFRRRQQRRYTHVAEKLKLQIFPRVPPADLTSGQKVLLHLATDGNPHCVAMETLPGQEVCVTDVTVSYTFSLQHLSSMLSDATDRKYIILFYVNQKPDKFDNDAEDEEYRLLLETLAGGNENDYSGGADEEEGDVFVRDLIDDGFDGEQQQEDGDDESITHVGDELLALMKKEVTTFLRGPAEHIAKQGCQACPFCPFRQWPKGRVSRLVDHVRKYHSERKQFVASGTKQLKLVISLHDFDQTAGHPRANYLSRSAAMLRRTVNPPLQSNITDIDRYIRLVFTERGPEFWNASAVKQLTLRRVRNLYYSRGFAQIVFQEMLLCNAKVYAMHGRLVARFPADSASLLPRHPNHWWPLIEDVFKAHKVCDLAKQLLDETMRHQEFQVISLDATLRCCLPVLGQAHPRARKEDKEQAVFTGDNALTRVLACRGRTNAVLALQAVSSDDSAAIARCLADALPSQALGQIQFMSVDNPSFKCLQEVKVICPNLQVMALDPVHLAMTVEYASSRRRTGLSKALRQILRKLTAHSSNLKPTTWGAIYTGQTCASLTREEERLRVQIEDRSVRPREAQSVLDNLEPDVPFFLRADWIRALAALTSVYRTEVDRVAPGPSRKVFQLLHSAAAAGRSEWYFNNLRMRHLLEPSRLSLLPIGTTSNEALHHEINNWFRETQKIHKATLCLKLSIMHLAKLLSHNTALYRPATRQMSECEILSRCSCRVLWTLPEWKAWCQELGVEAGLVGKADLSLQTARAEQKCLVQQRTLKRPAALSSRGSQRRTPHTLERQDSLRRAGKRTKQHAPA
;
A
#
# COMPACT_ATOMS: atom_id res chain seq x y z
N ALA A 1 0.84 -1.03 -18.87
CA ALA A 1 -0.58 -1.09 -19.25
C ALA A 1 -0.68 -1.54 -20.70
N VAL A 2 -0.62 -2.85 -20.92
CA VAL A 2 -0.91 -3.46 -22.23
C VAL A 2 -2.43 -3.32 -22.44
N ALA A 3 -2.85 -2.85 -23.62
CA ALA A 3 -4.28 -2.78 -23.94
C ALA A 3 -4.83 -4.21 -24.05
N LEU A 4 -5.96 -4.50 -23.38
CA LEU A 4 -6.66 -5.75 -23.61
C LEU A 4 -7.22 -5.69 -25.04
N ALA A 5 -6.92 -6.69 -25.87
CA ALA A 5 -7.23 -6.69 -27.31
C ALA A 5 -8.74 -6.58 -27.62
N ASP A 6 -9.59 -6.83 -26.63
CA ASP A 6 -11.06 -6.76 -26.69
C ASP A 6 -11.65 -5.43 -26.17
N THR A 7 -10.81 -4.43 -25.86
CA THR A 7 -11.24 -3.14 -25.31
C THR A 7 -10.83 -1.95 -26.18
N ILE A 8 -11.61 -0.87 -26.13
CA ILE A 8 -11.34 0.40 -26.81
C ILE A 8 -11.23 1.54 -25.81
N ASP A 9 -10.28 2.45 -26.03
CA ASP A 9 -10.17 3.71 -25.28
C ASP A 9 -10.93 4.82 -26.00
N LEU A 10 -11.80 5.53 -25.29
CA LEU A 10 -12.51 6.70 -25.77
C LEU A 10 -12.10 7.91 -24.91
N ASP A 11 -11.60 8.98 -25.54
CA ASP A 11 -11.15 10.19 -24.86
C ASP A 11 -11.99 11.42 -25.25
N ILE A 12 -12.08 12.40 -24.36
CA ILE A 12 -12.62 13.73 -24.59
C ILE A 12 -11.55 14.60 -25.26
N GLU A 13 -11.83 15.06 -26.47
CA GLU A 13 -10.93 15.91 -27.23
C GLU A 13 -10.67 17.24 -26.49
N ASN A 14 -9.40 17.50 -26.21
CA ASN A 14 -8.91 18.72 -25.57
C ASN A 14 -9.56 19.00 -24.19
N CYS A 15 -9.99 17.96 -23.46
CA CYS A 15 -10.78 17.99 -22.22
C CYS A 15 -10.58 19.25 -21.36
N CYS A 16 -9.38 19.45 -20.81
CA CYS A 16 -9.08 20.57 -19.91
C CYS A 16 -9.44 21.95 -20.51
N PHE A 17 -9.02 22.25 -21.74
CA PHE A 17 -9.30 23.55 -22.38
C PHE A 17 -10.78 23.69 -22.77
N THR A 18 -11.39 22.60 -23.25
CA THR A 18 -12.80 22.54 -23.64
C THR A 18 -13.73 22.80 -22.46
N LEU A 19 -13.48 22.16 -21.32
CA LEU A 19 -14.29 22.33 -20.11
C LEU A 19 -14.01 23.68 -19.46
N LEU A 20 -12.74 24.07 -19.29
CA LEU A 20 -12.39 25.34 -18.65
C LEU A 20 -12.96 26.56 -19.39
N LEU A 21 -12.94 26.55 -20.73
CA LEU A 21 -13.55 27.61 -21.53
C LEU A 21 -15.06 27.72 -21.24
N GLN A 22 -15.78 26.60 -21.27
CA GLN A 22 -17.24 26.60 -21.05
C GLN A 22 -17.62 26.98 -19.63
N VAL A 23 -16.84 26.56 -18.64
CA VAL A 23 -17.04 26.99 -17.25
C VAL A 23 -16.91 28.50 -17.14
N LEU A 24 -15.86 29.07 -17.72
CA LEU A 24 -15.65 30.51 -17.69
C LEU A 24 -16.70 31.27 -18.50
N GLU A 25 -17.18 30.73 -19.62
CA GLU A 25 -18.31 31.32 -20.36
C GLU A 25 -19.60 31.34 -19.53
N LYS A 26 -19.87 30.30 -18.73
CA LYS A 26 -21.02 30.26 -17.82
C LYS A 26 -20.85 31.20 -16.61
N VAL A 27 -19.62 31.47 -16.19
CA VAL A 27 -19.30 32.39 -15.06
C VAL A 27 -19.42 33.85 -15.47
N GLU A 28 -19.27 34.16 -16.75
CA GLU A 28 -19.29 35.53 -17.32
C GLU A 28 -18.38 36.54 -16.58
N PRO A 29 -17.05 36.35 -16.56
CA PRO A 29 -16.12 37.27 -15.89
C PRO A 29 -16.20 38.70 -16.44
N GLN A 30 -16.42 39.68 -15.55
CA GLN A 30 -16.58 41.10 -15.90
C GLN A 30 -15.25 41.88 -16.02
N HIS A 31 -14.15 41.20 -16.32
CA HIS A 31 -12.81 41.79 -16.31
C HIS A 31 -12.33 42.10 -17.74
N GLU A 32 -11.65 43.24 -17.94
CA GLU A 32 -11.23 43.74 -19.25
C GLU A 32 -10.37 42.76 -20.08
N SER A 33 -9.60 41.91 -19.40
CA SER A 33 -8.76 40.88 -20.05
C SER A 33 -9.55 39.67 -20.57
N TRP A 34 -10.82 39.49 -20.17
CA TRP A 34 -11.60 38.30 -20.51
C TRP A 34 -11.69 38.02 -22.02
N PRO A 35 -11.93 39.00 -22.92
CA PRO A 35 -11.97 38.72 -24.36
C PRO A 35 -10.66 38.10 -24.90
N SER A 36 -9.51 38.59 -24.44
CA SER A 36 -8.19 38.05 -24.85
C SER A 36 -7.94 36.66 -24.27
N VAL A 37 -8.31 36.44 -23.00
CA VAL A 37 -8.21 35.12 -22.35
C VAL A 37 -9.12 34.09 -23.01
N LYS A 38 -10.36 34.47 -23.30
CA LYS A 38 -11.34 33.66 -24.00
C LYS A 38 -10.81 33.19 -25.35
N GLU A 39 -10.20 34.09 -26.12
CA GLU A 39 -9.63 33.73 -27.43
C GLU A 39 -8.46 32.75 -27.31
N ALA A 40 -7.55 32.96 -26.34
CA ALA A 40 -6.44 32.03 -26.11
C ALA A 40 -6.94 30.62 -25.73
N LEU A 41 -7.92 30.53 -24.82
CA LEU A 41 -8.54 29.26 -24.43
C LEU A 41 -9.30 28.63 -25.60
N ARG A 42 -10.03 29.41 -26.41
CA ARG A 42 -10.74 28.94 -27.60
C ARG A 42 -9.79 28.34 -28.62
N LEU A 43 -8.64 28.96 -28.89
CA LEU A 43 -7.62 28.42 -29.79
C LEU A 43 -7.06 27.10 -29.26
N CYS A 44 -6.81 26.98 -27.95
CA CYS A 44 -6.38 25.71 -27.34
C CYS A 44 -7.47 24.63 -27.35
N ALA A 45 -8.74 25.00 -27.20
CA ALA A 45 -9.86 24.06 -27.18
C ALA A 45 -10.24 23.56 -28.59
N THR A 46 -10.16 24.41 -29.62
CA THR A 46 -10.69 24.10 -30.96
C THR A 46 -9.62 23.93 -32.03
N GLN A 47 -8.42 24.50 -31.84
CA GLN A 47 -7.35 24.56 -32.84
C GLN A 47 -5.99 24.13 -32.25
N ARG A 48 -5.99 23.25 -31.24
CA ARG A 48 -4.76 22.82 -30.51
C ARG A 48 -3.63 22.40 -31.44
N LYS A 49 -3.92 21.61 -32.48
CA LYS A 49 -2.91 21.15 -33.44
C LYS A 49 -2.24 22.31 -34.17
N HIS A 50 -3.04 23.25 -34.69
CA HIS A 50 -2.55 24.45 -35.36
C HIS A 50 -1.73 25.35 -34.42
N VAL A 51 -2.17 25.52 -33.16
CA VAL A 51 -1.41 26.25 -32.15
C VAL A 51 -0.03 25.64 -31.96
N ILE A 52 0.04 24.32 -31.78
CA ILE A 52 1.30 23.61 -31.53
C ILE A 52 2.23 23.67 -32.74
N GLU A 53 1.75 23.27 -33.91
CA GLU A 53 2.58 23.14 -35.10
C GLU A 53 2.95 24.51 -35.70
N ASN A 54 2.03 25.47 -35.71
CA ASN A 54 2.23 26.72 -36.43
C ASN A 54 2.70 27.86 -35.53
N LYS A 55 2.18 27.97 -34.30
CA LYS A 55 2.55 29.05 -33.36
C LYS A 55 3.71 28.68 -32.45
N LEU A 56 3.78 27.44 -31.98
CA LEU A 56 4.86 26.97 -31.10
C LEU A 56 6.02 26.33 -31.86
N LYS A 57 5.78 25.86 -33.09
CA LYS A 57 6.78 25.12 -33.90
C LYS A 57 7.29 23.87 -33.17
N LEU A 58 6.41 23.20 -32.42
CA LEU A 58 6.70 21.99 -31.67
C LEU A 58 6.00 20.77 -32.29
N THR A 59 6.45 19.57 -31.90
CA THR A 59 5.68 18.34 -32.14
C THR A 59 4.40 18.33 -31.31
N LEU A 60 3.39 17.56 -31.74
CA LEU A 60 2.11 17.44 -31.02
C LEU A 60 2.27 17.02 -29.55
N PRO A 61 3.08 16.00 -29.20
CA PRO A 61 3.28 15.61 -27.81
C PRO A 61 3.93 16.70 -26.96
N GLU A 62 4.99 17.33 -27.46
CA GLU A 62 5.71 18.41 -26.75
C GLU A 62 4.81 19.62 -26.56
N GLY A 63 4.10 20.03 -27.61
CA GLY A 63 3.17 21.14 -27.55
C GLY A 63 2.03 20.89 -26.58
N LYS A 64 1.43 19.69 -26.56
CA LYS A 64 0.40 19.32 -25.56
C LYS A 64 0.94 19.46 -24.15
N PHE A 65 2.14 18.95 -23.89
CA PHE A 65 2.80 19.06 -22.59
C PHE A 65 3.06 20.53 -22.20
N VAL A 66 3.61 21.33 -23.10
CA VAL A 66 3.89 22.76 -22.87
C VAL A 66 2.59 23.52 -22.59
N LEU A 67 1.55 23.34 -23.40
CA LEU A 67 0.26 24.00 -23.20
C LEU A 67 -0.35 23.65 -21.84
N GLN A 68 -0.35 22.36 -21.47
CA GLN A 68 -0.88 21.91 -20.17
C GLN A 68 -0.05 22.45 -19.01
N LYS A 69 1.28 22.42 -19.13
CA LYS A 69 2.22 22.92 -18.11
C LYS A 69 2.03 24.42 -17.87
N VAL A 70 1.98 25.20 -18.95
CA VAL A 70 1.83 26.66 -18.88
C VAL A 70 0.45 27.04 -18.34
N LEU A 71 -0.62 26.37 -18.79
CA LEU A 71 -1.97 26.61 -18.25
C LEU A 71 -2.03 26.37 -16.73
N ASN A 72 -1.36 25.32 -16.25
CA ASN A 72 -1.27 25.01 -14.81
C ASN A 72 -0.14 25.78 -14.10
N GLY A 73 0.28 26.94 -14.61
CA GLY A 73 1.20 27.85 -13.92
C GLY A 73 2.67 27.42 -13.87
N GLY A 74 3.06 26.42 -14.66
CA GLY A 74 4.45 26.05 -14.87
C GLY A 74 5.18 27.01 -15.81
N LEU A 75 6.50 27.10 -15.65
CA LEU A 75 7.33 27.90 -16.55
C LEU A 75 7.44 27.23 -17.94
N PRO A 76 7.28 27.99 -19.05
CA PRO A 76 7.58 27.49 -20.38
C PRO A 76 9.08 27.22 -20.53
N PRO A 77 9.49 26.40 -21.52
CA PRO A 77 10.90 26.28 -21.90
C PRO A 77 11.50 27.65 -22.27
N ASP A 78 12.79 27.88 -21.99
CA ASP A 78 13.47 29.15 -22.27
C ASP A 78 13.37 29.56 -23.74
N THR A 79 13.41 28.58 -24.65
CA THR A 79 13.23 28.77 -26.10
C THR A 79 11.87 29.34 -26.49
N LEU A 80 10.86 29.21 -25.62
CA LEU A 80 9.49 29.66 -25.85
C LEU A 80 9.05 30.76 -24.88
N ALA A 81 9.92 31.22 -23.98
CA ALA A 81 9.59 32.27 -23.01
C ALA A 81 9.22 33.61 -23.68
N SER A 82 9.80 33.90 -24.85
CA SER A 82 9.49 35.07 -25.69
C SER A 82 8.39 34.83 -26.73
N ASN A 83 7.80 33.63 -26.81
CA ASN A 83 6.76 33.32 -27.77
C ASN A 83 5.45 34.05 -27.39
N ALA A 84 4.89 34.82 -28.33
CA ALA A 84 3.72 35.65 -28.10
C ALA A 84 2.50 34.86 -27.58
N PHE A 85 2.25 33.67 -28.14
CA PHE A 85 1.12 32.85 -27.72
C PHE A 85 1.31 32.25 -26.33
N ILE A 86 2.54 31.87 -25.97
CA ILE A 86 2.85 31.40 -24.62
C ILE A 86 2.62 32.49 -23.59
N GLN A 87 3.01 33.74 -23.89
CA GLN A 87 2.77 34.88 -23.00
C GLN A 87 1.27 35.20 -22.87
N GLU A 88 0.49 35.04 -23.94
CA GLU A 88 -0.98 35.10 -23.89
C GLU A 88 -1.55 33.99 -23.00
N LEU A 89 -1.07 32.76 -23.15
CA LEU A 89 -1.52 31.62 -22.35
C LEU A 89 -1.13 31.74 -20.87
N GLN A 90 0.03 32.31 -20.54
CA GLN A 90 0.43 32.62 -19.16
C GLN A 90 -0.52 33.64 -18.52
N ARG A 91 -0.92 34.67 -19.28
CA ARG A 91 -1.93 35.64 -18.83
C ARG A 91 -3.29 34.98 -18.63
N ALA A 92 -3.70 34.12 -19.57
CA ALA A 92 -4.91 33.31 -19.44
C ALA A 92 -4.87 32.39 -18.21
N SER A 93 -3.75 31.72 -17.96
CA SER A 93 -3.55 30.89 -16.76
C SER A 93 -3.73 31.70 -15.48
N LEU A 94 -3.06 32.85 -15.36
CA LEU A 94 -3.18 33.71 -14.18
C LEU A 94 -4.64 34.15 -13.95
N PHE A 95 -5.31 34.56 -15.02
CA PHE A 95 -6.71 34.93 -14.98
C PHE A 95 -7.60 33.79 -14.48
N CYS A 96 -7.44 32.59 -15.04
CA CYS A 96 -8.20 31.41 -14.65
C CYS A 96 -7.97 31.05 -13.17
N ARG A 97 -6.73 31.15 -12.69
CA ARG A 97 -6.39 30.92 -11.27
C ARG A 97 -7.08 31.91 -10.34
N TRP A 98 -7.16 33.19 -10.72
CA TRP A 98 -7.89 34.19 -9.93
C TRP A 98 -9.40 33.94 -9.91
N VAL A 99 -9.99 33.58 -11.06
CA VAL A 99 -11.40 33.23 -11.12
C VAL A 99 -11.68 31.98 -10.26
N ALA A 100 -10.85 30.94 -10.38
CA ALA A 100 -10.96 29.72 -9.57
C ALA A 100 -10.84 30.00 -8.06
N ALA A 101 -9.83 30.79 -7.65
CA ALA A 101 -9.67 31.19 -6.26
C ALA A 101 -10.86 32.01 -5.73
N THR A 102 -11.46 32.84 -6.58
CA THR A 102 -12.63 33.66 -6.23
C THR A 102 -13.88 32.82 -6.07
N LEU A 103 -14.12 31.87 -6.97
CA LEU A 103 -15.30 31.00 -6.94
C LEU A 103 -15.22 29.93 -5.85
N LEU A 104 -14.01 29.47 -5.54
CA LEU A 104 -13.77 28.46 -4.49
C LEU A 104 -13.26 29.08 -3.18
N LYS A 105 -13.46 30.40 -2.98
CA LYS A 105 -12.94 31.16 -1.83
C LYS A 105 -13.40 30.63 -0.48
N ASP A 106 -14.61 30.07 -0.42
CA ASP A 106 -15.26 29.58 0.81
C ASP A 106 -15.17 28.05 0.96
N THR A 107 -14.57 27.36 -0.01
CA THR A 107 -14.51 25.88 -0.06
C THR A 107 -13.08 25.36 -0.08
N ALA A 108 -12.47 25.23 -1.27
CA ALA A 108 -11.15 24.64 -1.44
C ALA A 108 -10.01 25.63 -1.13
N TRP A 109 -10.21 26.92 -1.43
CA TRP A 109 -9.17 27.94 -1.35
C TRP A 109 -8.52 28.09 0.04
N PRO A 110 -9.28 28.19 1.17
CA PRO A 110 -8.67 28.37 2.48
C PRO A 110 -7.80 27.18 2.90
N SER A 111 -8.19 25.97 2.52
CA SER A 111 -7.43 24.75 2.81
C SER A 111 -6.17 24.65 1.96
N LEU A 112 -6.23 25.02 0.68
CA LEU A 112 -5.09 24.97 -0.22
C LEU A 112 -4.00 25.97 0.19
N VAL A 113 -4.39 27.18 0.60
CA VAL A 113 -3.44 28.21 1.11
C VAL A 113 -2.66 27.72 2.33
N GLN A 114 -3.24 26.84 3.16
CA GLN A 114 -2.58 26.27 4.33
C GLN A 114 -1.68 25.07 4.00
N LEU A 115 -2.01 24.32 2.93
CA LEU A 115 -1.40 23.01 2.64
C LEU A 115 -0.36 23.05 1.51
N LYS A 116 -0.39 24.07 0.64
CA LYS A 116 0.39 24.11 -0.60
C LYS A 116 1.15 25.43 -0.73
N GLU A 117 2.39 25.33 -1.18
CA GLU A 117 3.25 26.49 -1.47
C GLU A 117 2.70 27.34 -2.63
N LYS A 118 2.06 26.71 -3.63
CA LYS A 118 1.41 27.36 -4.78
C LYS A 118 -0.09 27.02 -4.83
N PRO A 119 -0.91 27.63 -3.95
CA PRO A 119 -2.32 27.29 -3.80
C PRO A 119 -3.16 27.70 -5.02
N ASP A 120 -2.78 28.79 -5.68
CA ASP A 120 -3.39 29.34 -6.90
C ASP A 120 -3.29 28.38 -8.09
N VAL A 121 -2.17 27.67 -8.24
CA VAL A 121 -2.02 26.61 -9.24
C VAL A 121 -2.95 25.44 -8.94
N SER A 122 -2.94 24.99 -7.68
CA SER A 122 -3.74 23.84 -7.27
C SER A 122 -5.24 24.09 -7.42
N VAL A 123 -5.72 25.28 -7.01
CA VAL A 123 -7.15 25.60 -7.05
C VAL A 123 -7.70 25.64 -8.47
N LEU A 124 -6.91 26.04 -9.48
CA LEU A 124 -7.33 25.97 -10.88
C LEU A 124 -7.55 24.53 -11.33
N THR A 125 -6.66 23.60 -10.97
CA THR A 125 -6.86 22.18 -11.29
C THR A 125 -8.14 21.66 -10.63
N TYR A 126 -8.36 21.93 -9.34
CA TYR A 126 -9.61 21.55 -8.68
C TYR A 126 -10.84 22.14 -9.37
N PHE A 127 -10.75 23.38 -9.84
CA PHE A 127 -11.87 24.10 -10.41
C PHE A 127 -12.45 23.45 -11.66
N TRP A 128 -11.62 23.02 -12.61
CA TRP A 128 -12.11 22.37 -13.82
C TRP A 128 -12.29 20.85 -13.67
N ASN A 129 -11.55 20.19 -12.75
CA ASN A 129 -11.76 18.77 -12.45
C ASN A 129 -13.14 18.47 -11.87
N ILE A 130 -13.76 19.40 -11.12
CA ILE A 130 -15.15 19.23 -10.64
C ILE A 130 -16.12 19.05 -11.82
N VAL A 131 -15.86 19.74 -12.92
CA VAL A 131 -16.71 19.67 -14.12
C VAL A 131 -16.37 18.44 -14.96
N GLU A 132 -15.11 18.04 -15.00
CA GLU A 132 -14.70 16.74 -15.54
C GLU A 132 -15.40 15.59 -14.82
N ASP A 133 -15.40 15.58 -13.48
CA ASP A 133 -16.09 14.57 -12.67
C ASP A 133 -17.58 14.50 -13.02
N LEU A 134 -18.25 15.65 -13.19
CA LEU A 134 -19.66 15.72 -13.58
C LEU A 134 -19.90 15.12 -14.99
N VAL A 135 -19.06 15.49 -15.95
CA VAL A 135 -19.12 14.99 -17.33
C VAL A 135 -18.87 13.48 -17.39
N VAL A 136 -17.87 13.00 -16.66
CA VAL A 136 -17.52 11.57 -16.59
C VAL A 136 -18.61 10.79 -15.86
N GLU A 137 -19.21 11.33 -14.80
CA GLU A 137 -20.35 10.71 -14.10
C GLU A 137 -21.55 10.53 -15.04
N SER A 138 -21.91 11.58 -15.79
CA SER A 138 -22.97 11.53 -16.81
C SER A 138 -22.66 10.48 -17.88
N TRP A 139 -21.41 10.43 -18.35
CA TRP A 139 -20.98 9.45 -19.33
C TRP A 139 -21.10 8.02 -18.79
N ILE A 140 -20.67 7.77 -17.54
CA ILE A 140 -20.79 6.45 -16.90
C ILE A 140 -22.26 6.03 -16.76
N GLN A 141 -23.14 6.94 -16.35
CA GLN A 141 -24.57 6.63 -16.18
C GLN A 141 -25.22 6.15 -17.49
N GLN A 142 -24.75 6.63 -18.65
CA GLN A 142 -25.21 6.15 -19.96
C GLN A 142 -24.62 4.79 -20.35
N LEU A 143 -23.40 4.50 -19.90
CA LEU A 143 -22.71 3.24 -20.22
C LEU A 143 -23.19 2.08 -19.33
N MET A 144 -23.61 2.37 -18.10
CA MET A 144 -24.04 1.37 -17.11
C MET A 144 -25.16 0.41 -17.61
N PRO A 145 -26.23 0.88 -18.30
CA PRO A 145 -27.26 0.02 -18.86
C PRO A 145 -26.78 -0.94 -19.95
N LEU A 146 -25.65 -0.63 -20.61
CA LEU A 146 -25.13 -1.42 -21.74
C LEU A 146 -24.44 -2.70 -21.30
N GLY A 147 -24.20 -2.89 -19.99
CA GLY A 147 -23.71 -4.15 -19.44
C GLY A 147 -22.26 -4.50 -19.82
N SER A 148 -21.40 -3.49 -19.96
CA SER A 148 -19.97 -3.68 -20.24
C SER A 148 -19.31 -4.60 -19.20
N ARG A 149 -18.60 -5.63 -19.66
CA ARG A 149 -17.78 -6.55 -18.86
C ARG A 149 -16.54 -5.85 -18.31
N HIS A 150 -15.95 -4.96 -19.11
CA HIS A 150 -14.79 -4.15 -18.75
C HIS A 150 -15.10 -2.67 -18.92
N MET A 151 -15.17 -1.92 -17.82
CA MET A 151 -15.26 -0.47 -17.82
C MET A 151 -14.21 0.12 -16.89
N SER A 152 -13.38 1.01 -17.42
CA SER A 152 -12.22 1.56 -16.75
C SER A 152 -12.12 3.06 -17.03
N LEU A 153 -11.87 3.89 -16.01
CA LEU A 153 -11.77 5.35 -16.16
C LEU A 153 -10.32 5.77 -16.35
N HIS A 154 -10.13 6.82 -17.14
CA HIS A 154 -8.88 7.52 -17.37
C HIS A 154 -9.09 9.02 -17.19
N PHE A 155 -8.00 9.78 -17.06
CA PHE A 155 -8.05 11.23 -16.77
C PHE A 155 -8.99 11.97 -17.72
N ASP A 156 -8.91 11.71 -19.03
CA ASP A 156 -9.71 12.35 -20.06
C ASP A 156 -10.62 11.37 -20.82
N GLY A 157 -10.93 10.18 -20.28
CA GLY A 157 -11.59 9.14 -21.08
C GLY A 157 -12.08 7.91 -20.33
N ILE A 158 -12.75 7.03 -21.07
CA ILE A 158 -13.26 5.73 -20.59
C ILE A 158 -12.79 4.63 -21.53
N ARG A 159 -12.34 3.52 -20.95
CA ARG A 159 -12.11 2.25 -21.63
C ARG A 159 -13.33 1.36 -21.47
N VAL A 160 -13.84 0.83 -22.58
CA VAL A 160 -15.00 -0.09 -22.61
C VAL A 160 -14.73 -1.27 -23.54
N ASP A 161 -15.54 -2.33 -23.44
CA ASP A 161 -15.47 -3.45 -24.37
C ASP A 161 -15.78 -3.03 -25.81
N HIS A 162 -15.08 -3.62 -26.78
CA HIS A 162 -15.35 -3.39 -28.20
C HIS A 162 -16.80 -3.71 -28.60
N ASP A 163 -17.42 -4.68 -27.93
CA ASP A 163 -18.79 -5.11 -28.25
C ASP A 163 -19.85 -4.08 -27.83
N VAL A 164 -19.53 -3.19 -26.88
CA VAL A 164 -20.43 -2.11 -26.44
C VAL A 164 -20.49 -0.98 -27.47
N VAL A 165 -19.40 -0.75 -28.20
CA VAL A 165 -19.26 0.36 -29.17
C VAL A 165 -19.58 -0.04 -30.61
N LYS A 166 -19.79 -1.33 -30.88
CA LYS A 166 -20.11 -1.86 -32.21
C LYS A 166 -21.60 -1.68 -32.55
N PRO A 167 -21.97 -1.65 -33.84
CA PRO A 167 -21.11 -1.74 -35.03
C PRO A 167 -20.42 -0.43 -35.43
N ASP A 168 -20.86 0.72 -34.89
CA ASP A 168 -20.35 2.05 -35.28
C ASP A 168 -19.87 2.84 -34.06
N VAL A 169 -18.55 2.83 -33.86
CA VAL A 169 -17.87 3.55 -32.78
C VAL A 169 -18.08 5.06 -32.88
N GLN A 170 -18.16 5.61 -34.09
CA GLN A 170 -18.32 7.05 -34.30
C GLN A 170 -19.74 7.49 -33.96
N ALA A 171 -20.76 6.70 -34.34
CA ALA A 171 -22.13 6.94 -33.91
C ALA A 171 -22.27 6.84 -32.39
N PHE A 172 -21.61 5.85 -31.77
CA PHE A 172 -21.59 5.68 -30.33
C PHE A 172 -21.01 6.90 -29.60
N CYS A 173 -19.84 7.39 -30.05
CA CYS A 173 -19.21 8.59 -29.50
C CYS A 173 -20.09 9.84 -29.62
N ARG A 174 -20.81 9.99 -30.75
CA ARG A 174 -21.79 11.08 -30.96
C ARG A 174 -22.99 10.98 -30.02
N SER A 175 -23.49 9.76 -29.77
CA SER A 175 -24.58 9.52 -28.83
C SER A 175 -24.18 9.93 -27.41
N CYS A 176 -23.01 9.47 -26.94
CA CYS A 176 -22.48 9.82 -25.62
C CYS A 176 -22.27 11.33 -25.49
N THR A 177 -21.70 11.96 -26.52
CA THR A 177 -21.51 13.41 -26.58
C THR A 177 -22.83 14.17 -26.41
N SER A 178 -23.86 13.76 -27.16
CA SER A 178 -25.16 14.44 -27.15
C SER A 178 -25.84 14.32 -25.80
N ALA A 179 -25.81 13.14 -25.20
CA ALA A 179 -26.48 12.90 -23.94
C ALA A 179 -25.72 13.50 -22.74
N ILE A 180 -24.38 13.59 -22.78
CA ILE A 180 -23.61 14.39 -21.80
C ILE A 180 -24.02 15.86 -21.89
N GLN A 181 -24.19 16.40 -23.10
CA GLN A 181 -24.63 17.78 -23.30
C GLN A 181 -26.04 18.00 -22.76
N GLU A 182 -26.95 17.06 -22.98
CA GLU A 182 -28.33 17.11 -22.47
C GLU A 182 -28.39 17.11 -20.93
N ASP A 183 -27.59 16.25 -20.29
CA ASP A 183 -27.59 16.06 -18.84
C ASP A 183 -26.80 17.14 -18.08
N THR A 184 -25.61 17.48 -18.56
CA THR A 184 -24.69 18.38 -17.85
C THR A 184 -24.70 19.83 -18.38
N GLY A 185 -25.22 20.05 -19.59
CA GLY A 185 -25.12 21.33 -20.28
C GLY A 185 -23.70 21.70 -20.74
N PHE A 186 -22.75 20.75 -20.72
CA PHE A 186 -21.40 20.90 -21.26
C PHE A 186 -21.24 20.13 -22.57
N THR A 187 -20.67 20.78 -23.57
CA THR A 187 -20.39 20.18 -24.87
C THR A 187 -18.99 19.57 -24.86
N VAL A 188 -18.90 18.27 -25.07
CA VAL A 188 -17.62 17.55 -25.25
C VAL A 188 -17.54 16.96 -26.65
N HIS A 189 -16.36 16.48 -27.05
CA HIS A 189 -16.25 15.70 -28.29
C HIS A 189 -15.47 14.43 -27.99
N ILE A 190 -16.18 13.29 -27.96
CA ILE A 190 -15.59 11.99 -27.66
C ILE A 190 -14.99 11.39 -28.94
N ARG A 191 -13.78 10.84 -28.85
CA ARG A 191 -13.13 10.11 -29.95
C ARG A 191 -12.43 8.84 -29.47
N PRO A 192 -12.34 7.81 -30.33
CA PRO A 192 -11.47 6.68 -30.06
C PRO A 192 -10.00 7.12 -30.05
N LYS A 193 -9.25 6.64 -29.06
CA LYS A 193 -7.82 6.92 -28.91
C LYS A 193 -7.01 5.90 -29.70
N GLU A 194 -6.43 6.34 -30.81
CA GLU A 194 -5.51 5.52 -31.60
C GLU A 194 -4.13 5.46 -30.92
N ARG A 195 -3.64 4.25 -30.67
CA ARG A 195 -2.38 3.97 -30.00
C ARG A 195 -1.53 3.11 -30.93
N HIS A 196 -0.43 3.65 -31.45
CA HIS A 196 0.51 2.91 -32.31
C HIS A 196 1.86 2.73 -31.58
N SER A 197 2.38 1.51 -31.56
CA SER A 197 3.78 1.27 -31.21
C SER A 197 4.71 1.81 -32.30
N PHE A 198 5.98 2.05 -31.98
CA PHE A 198 6.95 2.53 -32.98
C PHE A 198 7.03 1.59 -34.19
N HIS A 199 6.98 0.28 -33.96
CA HIS A 199 6.97 -0.73 -35.02
C HIS A 199 5.74 -0.61 -35.93
N ALA A 200 4.56 -0.34 -35.36
CA ALA A 200 3.34 -0.11 -36.13
C ALA A 200 3.43 1.18 -36.97
N LEU A 201 4.03 2.25 -36.42
CA LEU A 201 4.29 3.50 -37.17
C LEU A 201 5.29 3.27 -38.31
N LEU A 202 6.33 2.48 -38.08
CA LEU A 202 7.33 2.12 -39.10
C LEU A 202 6.68 1.40 -40.29
N LYS A 203 5.76 0.46 -40.03
CA LYS A 203 5.00 -0.27 -41.06
C LYS A 203 4.07 0.62 -41.90
N GLN A 204 3.75 1.84 -41.47
CA GLN A 204 2.93 2.79 -42.24
C GLN A 204 3.75 3.60 -43.26
N ILE A 205 5.07 3.50 -43.25
CA ILE A 205 5.94 4.23 -44.18
C ILE A 205 5.88 3.59 -45.56
N THR A 206 5.57 4.40 -46.58
CA THR A 206 5.35 3.95 -47.96
C THR A 206 6.62 3.79 -48.80
N ASN A 207 7.79 4.15 -48.26
CA ASN A 207 9.09 4.07 -48.94
C ASN A 207 9.89 2.87 -48.41
N ASP A 208 9.28 1.69 -48.48
CA ASP A 208 9.89 0.44 -48.08
C ASP A 208 10.59 -0.25 -49.26
N LYS A 209 11.70 -0.94 -48.97
CA LYS A 209 12.48 -1.70 -49.94
C LYS A 209 12.77 -3.09 -49.40
N PRO A 210 12.56 -4.16 -50.18
CA PRO A 210 12.96 -5.50 -49.77
C PRO A 210 14.49 -5.58 -49.69
N VAL A 211 15.00 -6.23 -48.65
CA VAL A 211 16.42 -6.49 -48.44
C VAL A 211 16.66 -7.97 -48.14
N GLU A 212 17.83 -8.47 -48.54
CA GLU A 212 18.19 -9.87 -48.35
C GLU A 212 18.66 -10.14 -46.92
N CYS A 213 18.12 -11.19 -46.29
CA CYS A 213 18.53 -11.65 -44.96
C CYS A 213 18.58 -13.19 -44.93
N PRO A 214 19.71 -13.80 -44.53
CA PRO A 214 19.86 -15.26 -44.45
C PRO A 214 18.77 -15.95 -43.63
N GLU A 215 18.32 -17.14 -44.06
CA GLU A 215 17.25 -17.90 -43.37
C GLU A 215 17.50 -18.12 -41.89
N VAL A 216 18.73 -18.44 -41.51
CA VAL A 216 19.11 -18.66 -40.11
C VAL A 216 18.92 -17.41 -39.24
N LEU A 217 19.02 -16.20 -39.81
CA LEU A 217 18.80 -14.94 -39.10
C LEU A 217 17.34 -14.53 -39.06
N ARG A 218 16.48 -15.14 -39.89
CA ARG A 218 15.03 -14.93 -39.92
C ARG A 218 14.28 -15.73 -38.86
N GLU A 219 14.96 -16.65 -38.15
CA GLU A 219 14.36 -17.41 -37.06
C GLU A 219 13.90 -16.50 -35.91
N THR A 220 12.78 -16.87 -35.26
CA THR A 220 12.27 -16.18 -34.08
C THR A 220 13.35 -16.07 -33.00
N GLY A 221 13.49 -14.89 -32.39
CA GLY A 221 14.54 -14.62 -31.41
C GLY A 221 15.88 -14.13 -31.99
N ASN A 222 16.09 -14.18 -33.31
CA ASN A 222 17.32 -13.72 -33.95
C ASN A 222 17.28 -12.27 -34.44
N CYS A 223 16.27 -11.47 -34.10
CA CYS A 223 16.13 -10.07 -34.56
C CYS A 223 17.35 -9.19 -34.25
N ILE A 224 18.03 -9.39 -33.10
CA ILE A 224 19.29 -8.67 -32.80
C ILE A 224 20.39 -9.03 -33.82
N LEU A 225 20.51 -10.30 -34.19
CA LEU A 225 21.50 -10.78 -35.15
C LEU A 225 21.14 -10.33 -36.58
N ALA A 226 19.86 -10.36 -36.94
CA ALA A 226 19.36 -9.83 -38.21
C ALA A 226 19.65 -8.32 -38.33
N ALA A 227 19.45 -7.56 -37.26
CA ALA A 227 19.79 -6.15 -37.21
C ALA A 227 21.31 -5.92 -37.35
N LEU A 228 22.14 -6.69 -36.65
CA LEU A 228 23.60 -6.61 -36.79
C LEU A 228 24.10 -6.95 -38.21
N HIS A 229 23.49 -7.92 -38.87
CA HIS A 229 23.78 -8.25 -40.27
C HIS A 229 23.59 -7.02 -41.17
N HIS A 230 22.47 -6.32 -41.03
CA HIS A 230 22.17 -5.11 -41.81
C HIS A 230 23.07 -3.92 -41.46
N LEU A 231 23.59 -3.85 -40.24
CA LEU A 231 24.58 -2.85 -39.82
C LEU A 231 26.01 -3.18 -40.29
N GLY A 232 26.22 -4.22 -41.11
CA GLY A 232 27.54 -4.57 -41.65
C GLY A 232 28.38 -5.50 -40.77
N PHE A 233 27.74 -6.29 -39.91
CA PHE A 233 28.38 -7.33 -39.09
C PHE A 233 27.94 -8.74 -39.54
N GLN A 234 27.89 -8.97 -40.86
CA GLN A 234 27.29 -10.18 -41.46
C GLN A 234 27.98 -11.48 -41.00
N ASP A 235 29.31 -11.49 -40.97
CA ASP A 235 30.10 -12.66 -40.57
C ASP A 235 29.92 -12.97 -39.08
N GLN A 236 29.91 -11.95 -38.23
CA GLN A 236 29.68 -12.12 -36.79
C GLN A 236 28.26 -12.65 -36.51
N ALA A 237 27.25 -12.05 -37.12
CA ALA A 237 25.85 -12.45 -36.94
C ALA A 237 25.62 -13.90 -37.36
N SER A 238 26.13 -14.30 -38.53
CA SER A 238 26.00 -15.66 -39.06
C SER A 238 26.75 -16.69 -38.22
N SER A 239 27.93 -16.32 -37.70
CA SER A 239 28.71 -17.16 -36.78
C SER A 239 27.93 -17.47 -35.51
N MET A 240 27.37 -16.47 -34.84
CA MET A 240 26.58 -16.67 -33.60
C MET A 240 25.26 -17.41 -33.85
N ALA A 241 24.62 -17.20 -35.01
CA ALA A 241 23.40 -17.91 -35.38
C ALA A 241 23.65 -19.40 -35.63
N SER A 242 24.84 -19.76 -36.15
CA SER A 242 25.23 -21.13 -36.46
C SER A 242 25.74 -21.92 -35.24
N MET A 243 25.85 -21.29 -34.07
CA MET A 243 26.31 -21.97 -32.85
C MET A 243 25.24 -22.93 -32.33
N THR A 244 25.67 -24.09 -31.85
CA THR A 244 24.78 -25.14 -31.30
C THR A 244 25.06 -25.44 -29.83
N ASP A 245 26.08 -24.79 -29.24
CA ASP A 245 26.56 -24.96 -27.88
C ASP A 245 26.81 -23.61 -27.18
N GLY A 246 26.96 -23.64 -25.85
CA GLY A 246 27.19 -22.46 -25.03
C GLY A 246 25.96 -21.95 -24.24
N PRO A 247 26.16 -21.25 -23.11
CA PRO A 247 25.08 -20.77 -22.25
C PRO A 247 24.12 -19.81 -22.96
N GLU A 248 24.63 -18.98 -23.88
CA GLU A 248 23.87 -18.07 -24.73
C GLU A 248 22.95 -18.78 -25.72
N HIS A 249 23.41 -19.89 -26.32
CA HIS A 249 22.60 -20.70 -27.22
C HIS A 249 21.53 -21.48 -26.44
N VAL A 250 21.88 -22.02 -25.27
CA VAL A 250 20.90 -22.67 -24.37
C VAL A 250 19.84 -21.68 -23.91
N PHE A 251 20.22 -20.43 -23.60
CA PHE A 251 19.29 -19.36 -23.26
C PHE A 251 18.34 -19.06 -24.43
N PHE A 252 18.90 -18.85 -25.63
CA PHE A 252 18.13 -18.63 -26.86
C PHE A 252 17.15 -19.77 -27.15
N ARG A 253 17.59 -21.04 -27.12
CA ARG A 253 16.72 -22.20 -27.37
C ARG A 253 15.55 -22.30 -26.40
N ARG A 254 15.74 -21.87 -25.15
CA ARG A 254 14.70 -21.91 -24.10
C ARG A 254 13.71 -20.75 -24.17
N ARG A 255 14.16 -19.56 -24.57
CA ARG A 255 13.37 -18.33 -24.49
C ARG A 255 12.94 -17.79 -25.86
N GLN A 256 13.50 -18.31 -26.94
CA GLN A 256 13.37 -17.77 -28.30
C GLN A 256 13.66 -16.25 -28.33
N GLN A 257 14.62 -15.81 -27.51
CA GLN A 257 15.00 -14.41 -27.33
C GLN A 257 16.50 -14.33 -27.02
N ARG A 258 17.12 -13.19 -27.34
CA ARG A 258 18.54 -12.93 -27.03
C ARG A 258 18.70 -11.69 -26.16
N ARG A 259 19.72 -11.70 -25.29
CA ARG A 259 20.16 -10.54 -24.50
C ARG A 259 21.20 -9.76 -25.27
N TYR A 260 21.19 -8.43 -25.14
CA TYR A 260 22.23 -7.58 -25.72
C TYR A 260 23.61 -7.89 -25.10
N THR A 261 23.71 -8.20 -23.80
CA THR A 261 24.96 -8.62 -23.16
C THR A 261 25.54 -9.89 -23.79
N HIS A 262 24.74 -10.94 -23.95
CA HIS A 262 25.19 -12.18 -24.59
C HIS A 262 25.72 -11.95 -26.00
N VAL A 263 25.04 -11.09 -26.78
CA VAL A 263 25.46 -10.75 -28.15
C VAL A 263 26.74 -9.92 -28.13
N ALA A 264 26.82 -8.89 -27.28
CA ALA A 264 28.00 -8.03 -27.14
C ALA A 264 29.24 -8.82 -26.74
N GLU A 265 29.16 -9.64 -25.70
CA GLU A 265 30.28 -10.44 -25.18
C GLU A 265 30.74 -11.49 -26.19
N LYS A 266 29.79 -12.21 -26.80
CA LYS A 266 30.12 -13.31 -27.71
C LYS A 266 30.72 -12.82 -29.02
N LEU A 267 30.18 -11.74 -29.56
CA LEU A 267 30.66 -11.13 -30.80
C LEU A 267 31.81 -10.15 -30.59
N LYS A 268 32.21 -9.91 -29.33
CA LYS A 268 33.22 -8.91 -28.94
C LYS A 268 32.89 -7.51 -29.47
N LEU A 269 31.60 -7.16 -29.45
CA LEU A 269 31.12 -5.84 -29.85
C LEU A 269 31.04 -4.94 -28.62
N GLN A 270 31.39 -3.66 -28.80
CA GLN A 270 31.11 -2.66 -27.79
C GLN A 270 29.72 -2.09 -28.06
N ILE A 271 28.80 -2.24 -27.11
CA ILE A 271 27.43 -1.73 -27.23
C ILE A 271 27.20 -0.69 -26.14
N PHE A 272 26.78 0.50 -26.54
CA PHE A 272 26.52 1.63 -25.64
C PHE A 272 25.02 1.98 -25.68
N PRO A 273 24.26 1.68 -24.62
CA PRO A 273 22.83 2.00 -24.58
C PRO A 273 22.57 3.47 -24.27
N ARG A 274 21.54 4.04 -24.90
CA ARG A 274 20.98 5.37 -24.62
C ARG A 274 19.46 5.36 -24.77
N VAL A 275 18.78 6.30 -24.12
CA VAL A 275 17.34 6.53 -24.25
C VAL A 275 17.13 7.82 -25.06
N PRO A 276 16.14 7.91 -25.96
CA PRO A 276 15.82 9.17 -26.64
C PRO A 276 15.50 10.32 -25.66
N PRO A 277 15.75 11.59 -26.03
CA PRO A 277 16.36 12.05 -27.28
C PRO A 277 17.89 11.91 -27.23
N ALA A 278 18.48 11.41 -28.31
CA ALA A 278 19.93 11.31 -28.46
C ALA A 278 20.36 11.98 -29.76
N ASP A 279 21.44 12.76 -29.74
CA ASP A 279 21.95 13.43 -30.93
C ASP A 279 22.52 12.40 -31.91
N LEU A 280 21.76 12.19 -32.99
CA LEU A 280 22.11 11.27 -34.06
C LEU A 280 23.08 11.96 -35.04
N THR A 281 24.35 11.57 -35.01
CA THR A 281 25.36 12.03 -35.98
C THR A 281 25.37 11.14 -37.22
N SER A 282 25.84 11.65 -38.35
CA SER A 282 25.89 10.89 -39.62
C SER A 282 26.81 9.66 -39.52
N GLY A 283 26.36 8.52 -40.04
CA GLY A 283 27.12 7.27 -40.07
C GLY A 283 27.08 6.45 -38.77
N GLN A 284 26.19 6.80 -37.84
CA GLN A 284 25.98 6.05 -36.61
C GLN A 284 25.16 4.79 -36.86
N LYS A 285 25.63 3.67 -36.30
CA LYS A 285 25.00 2.36 -36.38
C LYS A 285 24.38 2.01 -35.04
N VAL A 286 23.07 1.82 -35.03
CA VAL A 286 22.27 1.67 -33.83
C VAL A 286 21.38 0.43 -33.95
N LEU A 287 21.42 -0.42 -32.91
CA LEU A 287 20.39 -1.42 -32.71
C LEU A 287 19.23 -0.75 -31.97
N LEU A 288 18.11 -0.56 -32.65
CA LEU A 288 16.93 0.10 -32.10
C LEU A 288 16.04 -0.94 -31.44
N HIS A 289 16.01 -0.90 -30.11
CA HIS A 289 15.19 -1.77 -29.29
C HIS A 289 13.79 -1.21 -29.12
N LEU A 290 12.78 -2.04 -29.39
CA LEU A 290 11.36 -1.70 -29.34
C LEU A 290 10.65 -2.66 -28.39
N ALA A 291 9.63 -2.21 -27.67
CA ALA A 291 8.88 -3.10 -26.78
C ALA A 291 7.65 -3.74 -27.45
N THR A 292 7.24 -3.21 -28.62
CA THR A 292 6.19 -3.70 -29.53
C THR A 292 5.04 -4.43 -28.82
N ASP A 293 4.23 -3.68 -28.08
CA ASP A 293 3.00 -4.16 -27.43
C ASP A 293 3.18 -5.39 -26.50
N GLY A 294 4.35 -5.49 -25.87
CA GLY A 294 4.70 -6.59 -24.95
C GLY A 294 5.60 -7.66 -25.55
N ASN A 295 5.95 -7.53 -26.84
CA ASN A 295 6.88 -8.40 -27.55
C ASN A 295 8.14 -7.61 -27.93
N PRO A 296 9.19 -7.63 -27.08
CA PRO A 296 10.40 -6.88 -27.37
C PRO A 296 11.02 -7.31 -28.70
N HIS A 297 11.37 -6.33 -29.54
CA HIS A 297 11.92 -6.51 -30.88
C HIS A 297 13.14 -5.62 -31.09
N CYS A 298 13.94 -5.94 -32.10
CA CYS A 298 15.13 -5.17 -32.45
C CYS A 298 15.18 -4.95 -33.96
N VAL A 299 15.37 -3.70 -34.38
CA VAL A 299 15.56 -3.33 -35.79
C VAL A 299 16.92 -2.64 -35.97
N ALA A 300 17.50 -2.73 -37.17
CA ALA A 300 18.71 -1.99 -37.50
C ALA A 300 18.36 -0.54 -37.81
N MET A 301 19.17 0.41 -37.33
CA MET A 301 19.05 1.81 -37.67
C MET A 301 20.43 2.38 -38.03
N GLU A 302 20.53 3.00 -39.20
CA GLU A 302 21.74 3.69 -39.66
C GLU A 302 21.39 5.12 -40.10
N THR A 303 22.14 6.09 -39.61
CA THR A 303 21.98 7.49 -40.00
C THR A 303 22.77 7.77 -41.29
N LEU A 304 22.09 8.27 -42.31
CA LEU A 304 22.67 8.54 -43.62
C LEU A 304 23.09 10.00 -43.77
N PRO A 305 24.02 10.31 -44.70
CA PRO A 305 24.30 11.69 -45.07
C PRO A 305 23.03 12.41 -45.54
N GLY A 306 22.85 13.69 -45.18
CA GLY A 306 21.70 14.49 -45.63
C GLY A 306 20.48 14.51 -44.68
N GLN A 307 20.66 14.20 -43.39
CA GLN A 307 19.60 14.17 -42.37
C GLN A 307 18.52 13.09 -42.64
N GLU A 308 18.91 11.98 -43.25
CA GLU A 308 18.07 10.81 -43.46
C GLU A 308 18.47 9.66 -42.52
N VAL A 309 17.53 8.75 -42.28
CA VAL A 309 17.75 7.51 -41.53
C VAL A 309 17.23 6.33 -42.33
N CYS A 310 17.97 5.24 -42.28
CA CYS A 310 17.56 3.94 -42.78
C CYS A 310 17.26 3.03 -41.60
N VAL A 311 16.04 2.50 -41.53
CA VAL A 311 15.64 1.51 -40.53
C VAL A 311 15.31 0.20 -41.23
N THR A 312 15.96 -0.89 -40.84
CA THR A 312 15.78 -2.20 -41.47
C THR A 312 15.24 -3.22 -40.47
N ASP A 313 14.07 -3.77 -40.76
CA ASP A 313 13.44 -4.84 -40.02
C ASP A 313 13.49 -6.15 -40.84
N VAL A 314 14.46 -6.99 -40.50
CA VAL A 314 14.72 -8.33 -41.07
C VAL A 314 14.77 -8.38 -42.61
N THR A 315 13.66 -8.29 -43.33
CA THR A 315 13.59 -8.35 -44.80
C THR A 315 13.13 -7.05 -45.46
N VAL A 316 12.80 -6.02 -44.68
CA VAL A 316 12.26 -4.76 -45.20
C VAL A 316 13.05 -3.58 -44.64
N SER A 317 13.40 -2.63 -45.50
CA SER A 317 14.14 -1.42 -45.13
C SER A 317 13.35 -0.17 -45.48
N TYR A 318 13.29 0.78 -44.55
CA TYR A 318 12.54 2.03 -44.64
C TYR A 318 13.52 3.21 -44.62
N THR A 319 13.37 4.15 -45.54
CA THR A 319 14.20 5.37 -45.58
C THR A 319 13.33 6.62 -45.47
N PHE A 320 13.63 7.47 -44.48
CA PHE A 320 12.89 8.69 -44.16
C PHE A 320 13.77 9.71 -43.43
N SER A 321 13.29 10.94 -43.23
CA SER A 321 14.07 12.01 -42.60
C SER A 321 14.23 11.83 -41.09
N LEU A 322 15.31 12.36 -40.52
CA LEU A 322 15.53 12.43 -39.07
C LEU A 322 14.38 13.16 -38.34
N GLN A 323 13.75 14.15 -38.98
CA GLN A 323 12.58 14.82 -38.42
C GLN A 323 11.39 13.86 -38.25
N HIS A 324 11.16 12.99 -39.25
CA HIS A 324 10.09 12.00 -39.18
C HIS A 324 10.40 10.93 -38.12
N LEU A 325 11.67 10.51 -37.99
CA LEU A 325 12.12 9.64 -36.91
C LEU A 325 11.80 10.22 -35.53
N SER A 326 12.18 11.48 -35.29
CA SER A 326 11.92 12.16 -34.02
C SER A 326 10.42 12.25 -33.70
N SER A 327 9.57 12.45 -34.72
CA SER A 327 8.11 12.39 -34.54
C SER A 327 7.67 10.99 -34.08
N MET A 328 8.09 9.94 -34.78
CA MET A 328 7.71 8.57 -34.45
C MET A 328 8.20 8.14 -33.05
N LEU A 329 9.44 8.48 -32.68
CA LEU A 329 9.97 8.21 -31.34
C LEU A 329 9.17 8.93 -30.24
N SER A 330 8.63 10.11 -30.53
CA SER A 330 7.81 10.89 -29.60
C SER A 330 6.36 10.40 -29.51
N ASP A 331 5.79 9.98 -30.65
CA ASP A 331 4.40 9.56 -30.82
C ASP A 331 4.14 8.10 -30.42
N ALA A 332 5.17 7.25 -30.47
CA ALA A 332 5.06 5.83 -30.14
C ALA A 332 4.56 5.56 -28.72
N THR A 333 3.64 4.61 -28.57
CA THR A 333 3.10 4.19 -27.27
C THR A 333 4.16 3.57 -26.36
N ASP A 334 5.14 2.92 -26.96
CA ASP A 334 6.26 2.25 -26.30
C ASP A 334 7.50 3.15 -26.14
N ARG A 335 7.40 4.46 -26.40
CA ARG A 335 8.52 5.42 -26.32
C ARG A 335 9.36 5.37 -25.04
N LYS A 336 8.75 5.03 -23.89
CA LYS A 336 9.46 4.91 -22.60
C LYS A 336 10.38 3.68 -22.52
N TYR A 337 10.19 2.73 -23.43
CA TYR A 337 10.91 1.46 -23.50
C TYR A 337 11.78 1.37 -24.75
N ILE A 338 11.85 2.43 -25.57
CA ILE A 338 12.75 2.48 -26.72
C ILE A 338 14.17 2.75 -26.24
N ILE A 339 15.10 1.90 -26.66
CA ILE A 339 16.53 2.03 -26.31
C ILE A 339 17.34 2.02 -27.61
N LEU A 340 18.27 2.97 -27.72
CA LEU A 340 19.23 3.07 -28.80
C LEU A 340 20.55 2.44 -28.33
N PHE A 341 20.90 1.29 -28.89
CA PHE A 341 22.15 0.61 -28.62
C PHE A 341 23.18 0.93 -29.71
N TYR A 342 24.06 1.88 -29.44
CA TYR A 342 25.12 2.28 -30.36
C TYR A 342 26.20 1.21 -30.44
N VAL A 343 26.55 0.78 -31.65
CA VAL A 343 27.50 -0.31 -31.88
C VAL A 343 28.88 0.24 -32.25
N ASN A 344 29.91 -0.13 -31.47
CA ASN A 344 31.33 0.21 -31.61
C ASN A 344 31.69 1.72 -31.60
N GLN A 345 30.71 2.60 -31.49
CA GLN A 345 30.91 4.05 -31.40
C GLN A 345 30.18 4.56 -30.16
N LYS A 346 30.94 5.01 -29.15
CA LYS A 346 30.34 5.60 -27.95
C LYS A 346 29.82 7.00 -28.29
N PRO A 347 28.53 7.29 -28.07
CA PRO A 347 28.01 8.65 -28.23
C PRO A 347 28.50 9.57 -27.11
N ASP A 348 28.55 10.88 -27.38
CA ASP A 348 28.90 11.89 -26.39
C ASP A 348 27.94 11.85 -25.17
N LYS A 349 28.43 12.31 -24.00
CA LYS A 349 27.64 12.40 -22.77
C LYS A 349 27.06 13.80 -22.60
N PHE A 350 25.81 13.88 -22.16
CA PHE A 350 25.20 15.12 -21.67
C PHE A 350 25.24 15.19 -20.14
N ASP A 351 25.19 16.40 -19.58
CA ASP A 351 25.25 16.65 -18.12
C ASP A 351 24.13 15.96 -17.32
N ASN A 352 23.05 15.53 -17.99
CA ASN A 352 21.90 14.85 -17.37
C ASN A 352 21.84 13.34 -17.68
N ASP A 353 22.86 12.77 -18.34
CA ASP A 353 22.93 11.33 -18.59
C ASP A 353 23.20 10.56 -17.30
N ALA A 354 22.63 9.36 -17.20
CA ALA A 354 22.93 8.44 -16.10
C ALA A 354 24.40 7.98 -16.11
N GLU A 355 24.89 7.44 -15.00
CA GLU A 355 26.26 6.94 -14.93
C GLU A 355 26.45 5.68 -15.79
N ASP A 356 27.68 5.44 -16.26
CA ASP A 356 27.97 4.30 -17.18
C ASP A 356 27.58 2.94 -16.56
N GLU A 357 27.64 2.81 -15.23
CA GLU A 357 27.22 1.60 -14.50
C GLU A 357 25.70 1.39 -14.49
N GLU A 358 24.91 2.47 -14.45
CA GLU A 358 23.45 2.39 -14.48
C GLU A 358 22.96 1.97 -15.87
N TYR A 359 23.64 2.46 -16.91
CA TYR A 359 23.38 2.09 -18.30
C TYR A 359 23.75 0.64 -18.64
N ARG A 360 24.72 0.03 -17.94
CA ARG A 360 25.04 -1.40 -18.14
C ARG A 360 23.86 -2.32 -17.89
N LEU A 361 22.94 -1.96 -16.99
CA LEU A 361 21.72 -2.74 -16.74
C LEU A 361 20.82 -2.83 -17.97
N LEU A 362 20.85 -1.85 -18.89
CA LEU A 362 20.05 -1.88 -20.11
C LEU A 362 20.51 -2.96 -21.10
N LEU A 363 21.76 -3.41 -21.03
CA LEU A 363 22.25 -4.50 -21.89
C LEU A 363 21.62 -5.86 -21.51
N GLU A 364 21.02 -5.98 -20.33
CA GLU A 364 20.29 -7.19 -19.91
C GLU A 364 18.89 -7.30 -20.53
N THR A 365 18.45 -6.28 -21.30
CA THR A 365 17.18 -6.34 -22.02
C THR A 365 17.19 -7.44 -23.11
N LEU A 366 16.00 -7.92 -23.45
CA LEU A 366 15.78 -9.07 -24.32
C LEU A 366 15.06 -8.62 -25.58
N ALA A 367 15.38 -9.19 -26.74
CA ALA A 367 14.61 -8.99 -27.97
C ALA A 367 14.34 -10.30 -28.72
N GLY A 368 13.22 -10.33 -29.44
CA GLY A 368 12.77 -11.39 -30.34
C GLY A 368 11.50 -12.15 -29.91
N GLY A 369 10.58 -11.50 -29.20
CA GLY A 369 9.28 -12.09 -28.83
C GLY A 369 8.39 -12.43 -30.05
N ASN A 370 7.52 -13.44 -29.91
CA ASN A 370 6.58 -13.88 -30.94
C ASN A 370 5.19 -13.22 -30.74
N GLU A 371 4.52 -12.82 -31.83
CA GLU A 371 3.18 -12.19 -31.79
C GLU A 371 2.09 -13.11 -31.18
N ASN A 372 2.30 -14.43 -31.16
CA ASN A 372 1.28 -15.41 -30.76
C ASN A 372 1.35 -15.93 -29.30
N ASP A 373 2.33 -15.53 -28.48
CA ASP A 373 2.51 -16.12 -27.14
C ASP A 373 1.95 -15.28 -25.97
N TYR A 374 1.32 -14.13 -26.24
CA TYR A 374 0.74 -13.28 -25.18
C TYR A 374 -0.67 -13.71 -24.78
N SER A 375 -0.80 -14.91 -24.24
CA SER A 375 -1.99 -15.35 -23.49
C SER A 375 -1.78 -15.12 -21.98
N GLY A 376 -2.11 -13.91 -21.50
CA GLY A 376 -2.50 -13.59 -20.12
C GLY A 376 -1.83 -14.38 -18.98
N GLY A 377 -0.50 -14.49 -18.97
CA GLY A 377 0.27 -15.15 -17.92
C GLY A 377 0.85 -14.13 -16.95
N ALA A 378 0.25 -14.02 -15.77
CA ALA A 378 0.76 -13.20 -14.66
C ALA A 378 2.15 -13.67 -14.22
N ASP A 379 3.19 -12.96 -14.65
CA ASP A 379 4.54 -12.99 -14.07
C ASP A 379 5.03 -11.53 -13.88
N GLU A 380 4.26 -10.73 -13.13
CA GLU A 380 4.77 -9.53 -12.46
C GLU A 380 5.35 -9.95 -11.09
N GLU A 381 6.54 -10.53 -11.06
CA GLU A 381 7.27 -10.78 -9.79
C GLU A 381 8.76 -10.38 -9.81
N GLU A 382 9.29 -9.81 -10.91
CA GLU A 382 10.67 -9.30 -10.91
C GLU A 382 10.75 -7.94 -11.62
N GLY A 383 10.64 -6.87 -10.84
CA GLY A 383 10.78 -5.50 -11.34
C GLY A 383 10.49 -4.44 -10.28
N ASP A 384 11.16 -4.51 -9.13
CA ASP A 384 11.23 -3.38 -8.19
C ASP A 384 12.44 -3.53 -7.25
N VAL A 385 13.62 -3.29 -7.82
CA VAL A 385 14.85 -3.01 -7.06
C VAL A 385 15.43 -1.73 -7.62
N PHE A 386 14.83 -0.58 -7.31
CA PHE A 386 15.50 0.73 -7.28
C PHE A 386 14.52 1.76 -6.69
N VAL A 387 14.50 1.87 -5.37
CA VAL A 387 14.40 3.08 -4.52
C VAL A 387 14.26 2.53 -3.10
N ARG A 388 15.38 2.27 -2.44
CA ARG A 388 15.38 1.82 -1.05
C ARG A 388 16.65 2.29 -0.36
N ASP A 389 16.73 3.60 -0.14
CA ASP A 389 17.57 4.20 0.88
C ASP A 389 16.89 5.47 1.40
N LEU A 390 17.02 5.69 2.72
CA LEU A 390 16.42 6.76 3.55
C LEU A 390 15.08 6.45 4.23
N ILE A 391 15.03 5.45 5.12
CA ILE A 391 14.26 5.58 6.38
C ILE A 391 15.09 5.01 7.54
N ASP A 392 15.31 5.90 8.49
CA ASP A 392 16.12 5.86 9.71
C ASP A 392 15.76 4.73 10.70
N ASP A 393 16.79 4.23 11.40
CA ASP A 393 16.77 3.09 12.32
C ASP A 393 16.12 3.48 13.68
N GLY A 394 14.81 3.31 13.78
CA GLY A 394 14.06 3.44 15.03
C GLY A 394 14.11 2.17 15.89
N PHE A 395 15.01 2.15 16.87
CA PHE A 395 15.28 1.08 17.83
C PHE A 395 14.04 0.65 18.66
N ASP A 396 13.48 -0.54 18.39
CA ASP A 396 12.42 -1.18 19.19
C ASP A 396 13.02 -1.98 20.37
N GLY A 397 13.08 -1.34 21.53
CA GLY A 397 13.41 -1.99 22.80
C GLY A 397 12.36 -1.67 23.87
N GLU A 398 11.49 -2.64 24.19
CA GLU A 398 10.73 -2.63 25.44
C GLU A 398 11.70 -2.88 26.60
N GLN A 399 12.28 -1.82 27.15
CA GLN A 399 12.91 -1.90 28.46
C GLN A 399 11.82 -2.10 29.52
N GLN A 400 11.96 -3.17 30.29
CA GLN A 400 11.18 -3.41 31.49
C GLN A 400 11.45 -2.28 32.49
N GLN A 401 10.46 -1.44 32.74
CA GLN A 401 10.45 -0.54 33.88
C GLN A 401 9.34 -0.98 34.82
N GLU A 402 9.71 -1.23 36.07
CA GLU A 402 8.81 -1.64 37.14
C GLU A 402 7.70 -0.60 37.36
N ASP A 403 6.46 -1.07 37.49
CA ASP A 403 5.32 -0.25 37.85
C ASP A 403 5.51 0.23 39.29
N GLY A 404 5.73 1.54 39.46
CA GLY A 404 5.44 2.26 40.67
C GLY A 404 4.27 3.21 40.41
N ASP A 405 3.09 2.89 40.95
CA ASP A 405 2.06 3.90 41.21
C ASP A 405 2.62 4.85 42.28
N ASP A 406 3.35 5.86 41.84
CA ASP A 406 3.66 7.04 42.63
C ASP A 406 3.82 8.22 41.66
N GLU A 407 3.30 9.38 42.05
CA GLU A 407 3.48 10.63 41.32
C GLU A 407 4.98 10.97 41.23
N SER A 408 5.67 10.39 40.24
CA SER A 408 7.09 10.61 40.02
C SER A 408 7.35 12.10 39.82
N ILE A 409 8.13 12.71 40.70
CA ILE A 409 8.54 14.10 40.60
C ILE A 409 9.20 14.28 39.22
N THR A 410 8.57 15.08 38.36
CA THR A 410 9.06 15.32 36.99
C THR A 410 10.33 16.16 37.08
N HIS A 411 11.51 15.55 36.92
CA HIS A 411 12.77 16.26 36.98
C HIS A 411 13.14 16.89 35.62
N VAL A 412 13.38 18.19 35.61
CA VAL A 412 13.81 18.98 34.46
C VAL A 412 15.34 18.88 34.32
N GLY A 413 15.84 18.71 33.09
CA GLY A 413 17.28 18.71 32.82
C GLY A 413 17.96 20.04 33.18
N ASP A 414 19.24 19.99 33.53
CA ASP A 414 20.02 21.13 34.04
C ASP A 414 19.97 22.38 33.14
N GLU A 415 19.94 22.18 31.82
CA GLU A 415 19.90 23.25 30.83
C GLU A 415 18.58 24.03 30.87
N LEU A 416 17.44 23.33 30.77
CA LEU A 416 16.12 23.94 30.87
C LEU A 416 15.89 24.56 32.26
N LEU A 417 16.41 23.94 33.33
CA LEU A 417 16.39 24.51 34.67
C LEU A 417 17.17 25.85 34.75
N ALA A 418 18.33 25.94 34.10
CA ALA A 418 19.11 27.16 34.00
C ALA A 418 18.39 28.26 33.21
N LEU A 419 17.68 27.91 32.13
CA LEU A 419 16.88 28.86 31.35
C LEU A 419 15.70 29.42 32.17
N MET A 420 15.00 28.58 32.94
CA MET A 420 13.94 29.03 33.86
C MET A 420 14.50 29.92 34.98
N LYS A 421 15.65 29.56 35.54
CA LYS A 421 16.36 30.38 36.55
C LYS A 421 16.72 31.75 35.97
N LYS A 422 17.21 31.80 34.73
CA LYS A 422 17.54 33.06 34.02
C LYS A 422 16.31 33.93 33.81
N GLU A 423 15.16 33.35 33.47
CA GLU A 423 13.88 34.07 33.34
C GLU A 423 13.46 34.72 34.67
N VAL A 424 13.47 33.95 35.77
CA VAL A 424 13.08 34.44 37.11
C VAL A 424 14.05 35.51 37.63
N THR A 425 15.36 35.29 37.47
CA THR A 425 16.39 36.24 37.93
C THR A 425 16.36 37.54 37.14
N THR A 426 16.11 37.49 35.82
CA THR A 426 15.91 38.69 34.99
C THR A 426 14.73 39.52 35.50
N PHE A 427 13.60 38.89 35.83
CA PHE A 427 12.44 39.58 36.38
C PHE A 427 12.72 40.23 37.75
N LEU A 428 13.42 39.52 38.64
CA LEU A 428 13.76 40.04 39.97
C LEU A 428 14.81 41.17 39.98
N ARG A 429 15.56 41.34 38.88
CA ARG A 429 16.53 42.44 38.70
C ARG A 429 15.89 43.75 38.22
N GLY A 430 14.64 43.73 37.75
CA GLY A 430 13.93 44.94 37.33
C GLY A 430 13.57 45.84 38.52
N PRO A 431 13.61 47.19 38.40
CA PRO A 431 13.16 48.08 39.45
C PRO A 431 11.67 47.84 39.75
N ALA A 432 11.28 47.79 41.03
CA ALA A 432 9.88 47.60 41.43
C ALA A 432 8.94 48.66 40.81
N GLU A 433 9.46 49.86 40.54
CA GLU A 433 8.78 50.96 39.86
C GLU A 433 8.50 50.68 38.36
N HIS A 434 9.36 49.93 37.67
CA HIS A 434 9.18 49.54 36.28
C HIS A 434 8.09 48.46 36.14
N ILE A 435 8.05 47.52 37.07
CA ILE A 435 6.98 46.50 37.17
C ILE A 435 5.64 47.15 37.55
N ALA A 436 5.68 48.17 38.41
CA ALA A 436 4.50 48.97 38.78
C ALA A 436 3.96 49.81 37.61
N LYS A 437 4.82 50.47 36.83
CA LYS A 437 4.45 51.27 35.63
C LYS A 437 3.84 50.43 34.50
N GLN A 438 4.19 49.15 34.39
CA GLN A 438 3.59 48.21 33.43
C GLN A 438 2.17 47.73 33.82
N GLY A 439 1.65 48.15 34.98
CA GLY A 439 0.31 47.74 35.44
C GLY A 439 0.19 46.25 35.77
N CYS A 440 1.31 45.52 35.89
CA CYS A 440 1.35 44.07 36.11
C CYS A 440 0.86 43.69 37.51
N GLN A 441 -0.43 43.40 37.63
CA GLN A 441 -1.06 42.84 38.84
C GLN A 441 -1.01 41.30 38.90
N ALA A 442 -0.57 40.66 37.81
CA ALA A 442 -0.45 39.22 37.69
C ALA A 442 1.01 38.77 37.77
N CYS A 443 1.26 37.60 38.36
CA CYS A 443 2.56 36.96 38.20
C CYS A 443 2.72 36.52 36.73
N PRO A 444 3.82 36.87 36.05
CA PRO A 444 4.03 36.47 34.67
C PRO A 444 4.23 34.95 34.52
N PHE A 445 4.75 34.31 35.58
CA PHE A 445 5.13 32.89 35.59
C PHE A 445 4.04 31.96 36.12
N CYS A 446 3.08 32.47 36.89
CA CYS A 446 1.90 31.70 37.29
C CYS A 446 0.75 31.99 36.33
N PRO A 447 -0.04 31.01 35.90
CA PRO A 447 -1.14 31.24 34.96
C PRO A 447 -2.20 32.22 35.51
N PHE A 448 -2.68 31.99 36.74
CA PHE A 448 -3.83 32.71 37.29
C PHE A 448 -3.53 33.58 38.52
N ARG A 449 -2.30 33.55 39.05
CA ARG A 449 -1.99 34.25 40.31
C ARG A 449 -1.95 35.77 40.12
N GLN A 450 -2.81 36.50 40.81
CA GLN A 450 -2.90 37.98 40.72
C GLN A 450 -3.13 38.64 42.09
N TRP A 451 -2.85 39.94 42.20
CA TRP A 451 -3.02 40.76 43.39
C TRP A 451 -3.76 42.06 43.10
N PRO A 452 -4.45 42.66 44.10
CA PRO A 452 -5.09 43.97 43.94
C PRO A 452 -4.11 45.09 43.56
N LYS A 453 -4.64 46.12 42.87
CA LYS A 453 -3.92 47.36 42.50
C LYS A 453 -3.07 47.91 43.66
N GLY A 454 -1.82 48.29 43.35
CA GLY A 454 -0.89 48.93 44.31
C GLY A 454 -0.05 47.99 45.18
N ARG A 455 -0.16 46.66 45.05
CA ARG A 455 0.58 45.69 45.88
C ARG A 455 1.73 44.98 45.17
N VAL A 456 2.57 45.73 44.44
CA VAL A 456 3.71 45.19 43.68
C VAL A 456 4.75 44.49 44.56
N SER A 457 4.94 44.95 45.81
CA SER A 457 5.81 44.29 46.79
C SER A 457 5.42 42.82 47.02
N ARG A 458 4.12 42.53 47.13
CA ARG A 458 3.62 41.15 47.34
C ARG A 458 3.83 40.24 46.14
N LEU A 459 3.80 40.79 44.93
CA LEU A 459 4.13 40.05 43.71
C LEU A 459 5.62 39.66 43.71
N VAL A 460 6.51 40.61 44.03
CA VAL A 460 7.95 40.36 44.12
C VAL A 460 8.27 39.32 45.21
N ASP A 461 7.62 39.42 46.37
CA ASP A 461 7.78 38.46 47.46
C ASP A 461 7.30 37.05 47.05
N HIS A 462 6.20 36.96 46.31
CA HIS A 462 5.72 35.69 45.77
C HIS A 462 6.73 35.06 44.81
N VAL A 463 7.26 35.83 43.87
CA VAL A 463 8.25 35.32 42.90
C VAL A 463 9.49 34.82 43.62
N ARG A 464 10.04 35.57 44.58
CA ARG A 464 11.20 35.13 45.38
C ARG A 464 10.92 33.86 46.17
N LYS A 465 9.75 33.77 46.80
CA LYS A 465 9.43 32.66 47.71
C LYS A 465 9.07 31.37 46.98
N TYR A 466 8.32 31.46 45.88
CA TYR A 466 7.68 30.29 45.26
C TYR A 466 8.28 29.88 43.92
N HIS A 467 8.90 30.79 43.16
CA HIS A 467 9.66 30.44 41.95
C HIS A 467 11.13 30.19 42.31
N SER A 468 11.36 29.13 43.09
CA SER A 468 12.67 28.74 43.59
C SER A 468 13.13 27.40 43.01
N GLU A 469 14.43 27.12 43.12
CA GLU A 469 15.06 25.90 42.63
C GLU A 469 14.44 24.63 43.22
N ARG A 470 14.00 24.68 44.50
CA ARG A 470 13.29 23.58 45.17
C ARG A 470 11.99 23.18 44.44
N LYS A 471 11.33 24.13 43.77
CA LYS A 471 10.12 23.90 42.98
C LYS A 471 10.39 23.93 41.47
N GLN A 472 11.67 23.82 41.08
CA GLN A 472 12.12 23.95 39.70
C GLN A 472 11.56 25.20 39.01
N PHE A 473 11.45 26.30 39.76
CA PHE A 473 10.91 27.58 39.30
C PHE A 473 9.45 27.55 38.80
N VAL A 474 8.71 26.44 38.94
CA VAL A 474 7.28 26.33 38.61
C VAL A 474 6.47 26.26 39.91
N ALA A 475 5.95 27.41 40.34
CA ALA A 475 5.13 27.47 41.55
C ALA A 475 3.78 26.75 41.42
N SER A 476 3.26 26.63 40.19
CA SER A 476 1.86 26.25 39.96
C SER A 476 1.55 24.75 40.01
N GLY A 477 2.57 23.89 39.84
CA GLY A 477 2.40 22.44 39.83
C GLY A 477 2.98 21.75 38.60
N THR A 478 2.80 20.44 38.55
CA THR A 478 3.40 19.53 37.56
C THR A 478 2.81 19.71 36.16
N LYS A 479 1.55 20.17 36.02
CA LYS A 479 0.91 20.34 34.71
C LYS A 479 1.46 21.52 33.92
N GLN A 480 1.78 22.62 34.61
CA GLN A 480 2.53 23.71 33.97
C GLN A 480 3.93 23.26 33.59
N LEU A 481 4.58 22.45 34.44
CA LEU A 481 5.91 21.92 34.16
C LEU A 481 5.95 21.03 32.91
N LYS A 482 4.92 20.20 32.69
CA LYS A 482 4.77 19.41 31.45
C LYS A 482 4.66 20.28 30.20
N LEU A 483 3.96 21.42 30.28
CA LEU A 483 3.93 22.40 29.17
C LEU A 483 5.27 23.08 28.94
N VAL A 484 6.02 23.38 30.00
CA VAL A 484 7.37 23.92 29.89
C VAL A 484 8.28 22.95 29.13
N ILE A 485 8.22 21.66 29.48
CA ILE A 485 8.98 20.61 28.78
C ILE A 485 8.52 20.51 27.32
N SER A 486 7.20 20.52 27.06
CA SER A 486 6.65 20.48 25.70
C SER A 486 7.15 21.64 24.83
N LEU A 487 7.13 22.86 25.37
CA LEU A 487 7.64 24.06 24.68
C LEU A 487 9.15 23.99 24.43
N HIS A 488 9.90 23.45 25.38
CA HIS A 488 11.34 23.28 25.24
C HIS A 488 11.67 22.23 24.17
N ASP A 489 11.06 21.05 24.23
CA ASP A 489 11.23 20.00 23.22
C ASP A 489 10.92 20.52 21.82
N PHE A 490 9.83 21.30 21.67
CA PHE A 490 9.49 21.95 20.42
C PHE A 490 10.59 22.89 19.92
N ASP A 491 11.03 23.84 20.76
CA ASP A 491 12.04 24.82 20.36
C ASP A 491 13.39 24.13 20.01
N GLN A 492 13.74 23.04 20.70
CA GLN A 492 14.93 22.24 20.40
C GLN A 492 14.81 21.52 19.05
N THR A 493 13.67 20.87 18.78
CA THR A 493 13.43 20.21 17.48
C THR A 493 13.36 21.19 16.31
N ALA A 494 12.94 22.43 16.55
CA ALA A 494 12.94 23.49 15.56
C ALA A 494 14.35 24.09 15.32
N GLY A 495 15.38 23.71 16.09
CA GLY A 495 16.72 24.30 16.01
C GLY A 495 16.81 25.75 16.51
N HIS A 496 15.77 26.24 17.19
CA HIS A 496 15.69 27.63 17.67
C HIS A 496 15.38 27.66 19.17
N PRO A 497 16.37 27.41 20.05
CA PRO A 497 16.16 27.50 21.50
C PRO A 497 15.66 28.90 21.87
N ARG A 498 14.43 28.99 22.39
CA ARG A 498 13.86 30.26 22.85
C ARG A 498 14.04 30.40 24.36
N ALA A 499 13.75 31.60 24.87
CA ALA A 499 13.67 31.86 26.30
C ALA A 499 12.20 31.92 26.75
N ASN A 500 12.00 32.25 28.03
CA ASN A 500 10.70 32.62 28.58
C ASN A 500 9.68 31.48 28.68
N TYR A 501 10.13 30.28 29.02
CA TYR A 501 9.28 29.08 29.11
C TYR A 501 8.20 29.17 30.20
N LEU A 502 8.48 29.83 31.33
CA LEU A 502 7.52 29.97 32.43
C LEU A 502 6.36 30.89 32.02
N SER A 503 6.66 32.04 31.42
CA SER A 503 5.64 32.98 30.97
C SER A 503 4.85 32.47 29.74
N ARG A 504 5.50 31.78 28.79
CA ARG A 504 4.82 31.12 27.65
C ARG A 504 3.87 30.02 28.11
N SER A 505 4.32 29.13 28.98
CA SER A 505 3.45 28.07 29.53
C SER A 505 2.27 28.63 30.33
N ALA A 506 2.49 29.71 31.09
CA ALA A 506 1.42 30.42 31.80
C ALA A 506 0.39 31.04 30.85
N ALA A 507 0.84 31.63 29.72
CA ALA A 507 -0.04 32.18 28.69
C ALA A 507 -0.88 31.08 28.01
N MET A 508 -0.29 29.92 27.71
CA MET A 508 -1.02 28.78 27.13
C MET A 508 -2.13 28.28 28.06
N LEU A 509 -1.85 28.19 29.37
CA LEU A 509 -2.86 27.79 30.37
C LEU A 509 -3.97 28.83 30.51
N ARG A 510 -3.66 30.13 30.46
CA ARG A 510 -4.67 31.19 30.45
C ARG A 510 -5.60 31.11 29.24
N ARG A 511 -5.10 30.65 28.09
CA ARG A 511 -5.87 30.52 26.85
C ARG A 511 -6.84 29.33 26.86
N THR A 512 -6.43 28.22 27.48
CA THR A 512 -7.14 26.92 27.35
C THR A 512 -8.00 26.57 28.57
N VAL A 513 -7.65 27.05 29.76
CA VAL A 513 -8.42 26.82 30.99
C VAL A 513 -9.55 27.83 31.10
N ASN A 514 -10.74 27.44 30.64
CA ASN A 514 -11.96 28.26 30.70
C ASN A 514 -13.07 27.51 31.48
N PRO A 515 -13.73 28.12 32.48
CA PRO A 515 -13.46 29.45 33.05
C PRO A 515 -12.07 29.52 33.71
N PRO A 516 -11.46 30.72 33.85
CA PRO A 516 -10.17 30.88 34.53
C PRO A 516 -10.28 30.49 36.01
N LEU A 517 -9.18 30.01 36.59
CA LEU A 517 -9.13 29.70 38.03
C LEU A 517 -9.10 30.97 38.88
N GLN A 518 -9.47 30.84 40.16
CA GLN A 518 -9.42 31.95 41.12
C GLN A 518 -7.98 32.48 41.28
N SER A 519 -7.86 33.80 41.42
CA SER A 519 -6.57 34.49 41.37
C SER A 519 -5.65 34.27 42.57
N ASN A 520 -6.15 33.63 43.63
CA ASN A 520 -5.40 33.26 44.83
C ASN A 520 -4.92 31.80 44.81
N ILE A 521 -5.29 31.00 43.80
CA ILE A 521 -4.86 29.60 43.66
C ILE A 521 -3.48 29.58 43.02
N THR A 522 -2.56 28.85 43.67
CA THR A 522 -1.23 28.59 43.11
C THR A 522 -1.11 27.13 42.67
N ASP A 523 -1.53 26.16 43.49
CA ASP A 523 -1.57 24.75 43.07
C ASP A 523 -2.76 24.50 42.12
N ILE A 524 -2.49 24.48 40.82
CA ILE A 524 -3.53 24.33 39.79
C ILE A 524 -3.83 22.88 39.46
N ASP A 525 -2.98 21.92 39.86
CA ASP A 525 -3.04 20.54 39.36
C ASP A 525 -4.38 19.89 39.70
N ARG A 526 -4.96 20.20 40.85
CA ARG A 526 -6.27 19.67 41.27
C ARG A 526 -7.43 20.19 40.42
N TYR A 527 -7.28 21.36 39.80
CA TYR A 527 -8.37 22.11 39.17
C TYR A 527 -8.38 22.08 37.64
N ILE A 528 -7.39 21.47 36.99
CA ILE A 528 -7.35 21.32 35.53
C ILE A 528 -7.22 19.85 35.10
N ARG A 529 -7.64 19.51 33.89
CA ARG A 529 -7.52 18.15 33.32
C ARG A 529 -6.95 18.22 31.92
N LEU A 530 -6.16 17.21 31.54
CA LEU A 530 -5.65 17.06 30.18
C LEU A 530 -6.77 16.46 29.31
N VAL A 531 -7.10 17.16 28.23
CA VAL A 531 -8.14 16.78 27.27
C VAL A 531 -7.51 16.69 25.88
N PHE A 532 -7.69 15.57 25.20
CA PHE A 532 -7.27 15.40 23.82
C PHE A 532 -8.39 15.83 22.88
N THR A 533 -8.10 16.81 22.05
CA THR A 533 -9.07 17.43 21.14
C THR A 533 -8.62 17.26 19.69
N GLU A 534 -9.48 17.60 18.74
CA GLU A 534 -9.15 17.67 17.31
C GLU A 534 -8.02 18.67 17.00
N ARG A 535 -7.75 19.62 17.91
CA ARG A 535 -6.66 20.59 17.81
C ARG A 535 -5.38 20.14 18.54
N GLY A 536 -5.42 19.01 19.22
CA GLY A 536 -4.33 18.48 20.02
C GLY A 536 -4.63 18.45 21.52
N PRO A 537 -3.63 18.11 22.34
CA PRO A 537 -3.76 18.01 23.79
C PRO A 537 -3.80 19.37 24.49
N GLU A 538 -4.82 19.62 25.30
CA GLU A 538 -5.04 20.88 26.01
C GLU A 538 -5.36 20.66 27.49
N PHE A 539 -5.07 21.66 28.34
CA PHE A 539 -5.51 21.64 29.74
C PHE A 539 -6.77 22.47 29.92
N TRP A 540 -7.84 21.85 30.38
CA TRP A 540 -9.14 22.51 30.60
C TRP A 540 -9.46 22.60 32.09
N ASN A 541 -10.34 23.55 32.45
CA ASN A 541 -10.86 23.64 33.81
C ASN A 541 -11.65 22.37 34.16
N ALA A 542 -11.38 21.78 35.32
CA ALA A 542 -12.07 20.60 35.80
C ALA A 542 -13.59 20.79 35.94
N SER A 543 -14.07 22.01 36.23
CA SER A 543 -15.51 22.29 36.26
C SER A 543 -16.14 22.27 34.85
N ALA A 544 -15.44 22.77 33.84
CA ALA A 544 -15.90 22.73 32.45
C ALA A 544 -15.90 21.29 31.91
N VAL A 545 -14.86 20.50 32.23
CA VAL A 545 -14.78 19.08 31.85
C VAL A 545 -15.97 18.27 32.40
N LYS A 546 -16.54 18.65 33.54
CA LYS A 546 -17.75 18.01 34.10
C LYS A 546 -19.03 18.33 33.33
N GLN A 547 -19.08 19.46 32.65
CA GLN A 547 -20.28 19.94 31.94
C GLN A 547 -20.24 19.59 30.45
N LEU A 548 -19.05 19.41 29.89
CA LEU A 548 -18.84 19.13 28.48
C LEU A 548 -18.94 17.63 28.18
N THR A 549 -19.38 17.31 26.97
CA THR A 549 -19.54 15.92 26.49
C THR A 549 -18.19 15.38 26.03
N LEU A 550 -17.40 14.90 27.01
CA LEU A 550 -16.10 14.27 26.82
C LEU A 550 -16.15 12.82 27.28
N ARG A 551 -15.39 11.96 26.60
CA ARG A 551 -15.13 10.60 27.10
C ARG A 551 -13.92 10.58 28.01
N ARG A 552 -13.91 9.64 28.94
CA ARG A 552 -12.82 9.47 29.90
C ARG A 552 -12.34 8.03 29.93
N VAL A 553 -11.06 7.86 29.65
CA VAL A 553 -10.33 6.59 29.76
C VAL A 553 -9.25 6.76 30.82
N ARG A 554 -9.35 6.01 31.92
CA ARG A 554 -8.51 6.19 33.12
C ARG A 554 -8.54 7.65 33.62
N ASN A 555 -7.43 8.38 33.49
CA ASN A 555 -7.30 9.78 33.90
C ASN A 555 -7.24 10.75 32.71
N LEU A 556 -7.47 10.24 31.50
CA LEU A 556 -7.37 10.95 30.24
C LEU A 556 -8.76 11.23 29.68
N TYR A 557 -8.98 12.45 29.22
CA TYR A 557 -10.25 12.88 28.62
C TYR A 557 -10.04 13.14 27.13
N TYR A 558 -11.05 12.89 26.30
CA TYR A 558 -10.94 13.18 24.87
C TYR A 558 -12.28 13.58 24.24
N SER A 559 -12.18 14.38 23.16
CA SER A 559 -13.31 14.89 22.39
C SER A 559 -13.74 13.92 21.28
N ARG A 560 -14.93 14.19 20.71
CA ARG A 560 -15.43 13.52 19.51
C ARG A 560 -14.44 13.60 18.34
N GLY A 561 -13.88 14.78 18.13
CA GLY A 561 -12.95 15.03 17.03
C GLY A 561 -11.65 14.25 17.21
N PHE A 562 -11.14 14.14 18.44
CA PHE A 562 -9.99 13.28 18.71
C PHE A 562 -10.28 11.79 18.52
N ALA A 563 -11.47 11.32 18.94
CA ALA A 563 -11.91 9.95 18.70
C ALA A 563 -11.92 9.60 17.20
N GLN A 564 -12.41 10.51 16.36
CA GLN A 564 -12.40 10.37 14.90
C GLN A 564 -10.98 10.24 14.35
N ILE A 565 -10.05 11.07 14.83
CA ILE A 565 -8.64 11.00 14.40
C ILE A 565 -8.05 9.65 14.80
N VAL A 566 -8.25 9.18 16.03
CA VAL A 566 -7.73 7.87 16.47
C VAL A 566 -8.32 6.73 15.64
N PHE A 567 -9.61 6.75 15.37
CA PHE A 567 -10.27 5.77 14.49
C PHE A 567 -9.61 5.74 13.10
N GLN A 568 -9.45 6.91 12.48
CA GLN A 568 -8.83 7.04 11.16
C GLN A 568 -7.38 6.55 11.14
N GLU A 569 -6.54 7.10 12.02
CA GLU A 569 -5.11 6.83 12.01
C GLU A 569 -4.80 5.36 12.39
N MET A 570 -5.58 4.75 13.27
CA MET A 570 -5.40 3.32 13.59
C MET A 570 -5.74 2.39 12.44
N LEU A 571 -6.74 2.72 11.62
CA LEU A 571 -7.03 1.97 10.39
C LEU A 571 -5.90 2.14 9.37
N LEU A 572 -5.45 3.37 9.13
CA LEU A 572 -4.38 3.68 8.16
C LEU A 572 -3.01 3.13 8.56
N CYS A 573 -2.75 3.00 9.86
CA CYS A 573 -1.49 2.49 10.39
C CYS A 573 -1.51 0.98 10.63
N ASN A 574 -2.47 0.22 10.11
CA ASN A 574 -2.57 -1.24 10.30
C ASN A 574 -2.50 -1.62 11.79
N ALA A 575 -3.21 -0.86 12.64
CA ALA A 575 -3.18 -0.97 14.10
C ALA A 575 -1.80 -0.87 14.78
N LYS A 576 -0.82 -0.20 14.15
CA LYS A 576 0.48 0.14 14.75
C LYS A 576 0.42 1.46 15.52
N VAL A 577 0.50 1.36 16.86
CA VAL A 577 0.42 2.52 17.77
C VAL A 577 1.54 3.54 17.54
N TYR A 578 2.78 3.10 17.31
CA TYR A 578 3.90 4.03 17.08
C TYR A 578 3.77 4.80 15.76
N ALA A 579 3.33 4.12 14.69
CA ALA A 579 3.05 4.77 13.41
C ALA A 579 1.91 5.80 13.55
N MET A 580 0.84 5.45 14.25
CA MET A 580 -0.23 6.39 14.60
C MET A 580 0.32 7.56 15.42
N HIS A 581 1.09 7.30 16.47
CA HIS A 581 1.67 8.34 17.34
C HIS A 581 2.54 9.32 16.55
N GLY A 582 3.41 8.84 15.66
CA GLY A 582 4.22 9.70 14.78
C GLY A 582 3.35 10.63 13.92
N ARG A 583 2.25 10.11 13.37
CA ARG A 583 1.30 10.91 12.58
C ARG A 583 0.52 11.90 13.43
N LEU A 584 0.14 11.55 14.67
CA LEU A 584 -0.50 12.49 15.60
C LEU A 584 0.44 13.63 16.00
N VAL A 585 1.71 13.33 16.27
CA VAL A 585 2.72 14.35 16.58
C VAL A 585 2.94 15.30 15.40
N ALA A 586 2.96 14.77 14.17
CA ALA A 586 3.06 15.59 12.96
C ALA A 586 1.80 16.44 12.70
N ARG A 587 0.63 16.00 13.17
CA ARG A 587 -0.66 16.65 12.94
C ARG A 587 -0.95 17.80 13.91
N PHE A 588 -0.56 17.65 15.18
CA PHE A 588 -0.92 18.62 16.22
C PHE A 588 0.13 19.72 16.40
N PRO A 589 -0.26 20.88 16.96
CA PRO A 589 0.68 21.95 17.29
C PRO A 589 1.84 21.42 18.13
N ALA A 590 3.06 21.62 17.65
CA ALA A 590 4.24 21.03 18.25
C ALA A 590 4.52 21.54 19.68
N ASP A 591 4.01 22.73 20.04
CA ASP A 591 4.06 23.27 21.41
C ASP A 591 3.24 22.46 22.43
N SER A 592 2.33 21.61 21.97
CA SER A 592 1.47 20.75 22.78
C SER A 592 1.63 19.25 22.48
N ALA A 593 2.11 18.88 21.29
CA ALA A 593 2.21 17.48 20.84
C ALA A 593 2.99 16.57 21.81
N SER A 594 4.00 17.10 22.50
CA SER A 594 4.78 16.35 23.51
C SER A 594 3.99 15.96 24.77
N LEU A 595 2.75 16.47 24.94
CA LEU A 595 1.82 16.02 25.99
C LEU A 595 1.15 14.68 25.65
N LEU A 596 1.24 14.20 24.42
CA LEU A 596 0.75 12.89 24.05
C LEU A 596 1.55 11.78 24.75
N PRO A 597 0.93 10.65 25.11
CA PRO A 597 1.64 9.56 25.76
C PRO A 597 2.61 8.91 24.76
N ARG A 598 3.86 8.72 25.16
CA ARG A 598 4.86 8.05 24.29
C ARG A 598 4.75 6.52 24.33
N HIS A 599 4.25 5.96 25.43
CA HIS A 599 4.22 4.51 25.63
C HIS A 599 2.88 3.87 25.18
N PRO A 600 2.88 2.75 24.43
CA PRO A 600 1.68 2.07 23.94
C PRO A 600 0.67 1.68 25.05
N ASN A 601 1.13 1.38 26.25
CA ASN A 601 0.29 1.04 27.42
C ASN A 601 -0.73 2.14 27.81
N HIS A 602 -0.50 3.38 27.39
CA HIS A 602 -1.46 4.46 27.57
C HIS A 602 -2.43 4.61 26.40
N TRP A 603 -2.06 4.13 25.22
CA TRP A 603 -2.88 4.19 24.00
C TRP A 603 -3.89 3.05 23.90
N TRP A 604 -3.50 1.82 24.22
CA TRP A 604 -4.39 0.65 24.10
C TRP A 604 -5.74 0.79 24.82
N PRO A 605 -5.82 1.34 26.04
CA PRO A 605 -7.09 1.64 26.70
C PRO A 605 -7.99 2.59 25.90
N LEU A 606 -7.41 3.61 25.27
CA LEU A 606 -8.16 4.60 24.49
C LEU A 606 -8.60 4.02 23.15
N ILE A 607 -7.72 3.28 22.48
CA ILE A 607 -8.02 2.56 21.24
C ILE A 607 -9.14 1.55 21.49
N GLU A 608 -9.12 0.86 22.62
CA GLU A 608 -10.16 -0.07 23.04
C GLU A 608 -11.51 0.62 23.19
N ASP A 609 -11.62 1.72 23.94
CA ASP A 609 -12.89 2.48 24.07
C ASP A 609 -13.39 2.93 22.69
N VAL A 610 -12.51 3.43 21.83
CA VAL A 610 -12.85 3.86 20.46
C VAL A 610 -13.37 2.71 19.59
N PHE A 611 -12.67 1.58 19.53
CA PHE A 611 -13.02 0.46 18.63
C PHE A 611 -14.06 -0.50 19.22
N LYS A 612 -14.35 -0.42 20.52
CA LYS A 612 -15.48 -1.10 21.16
C LYS A 612 -16.74 -0.22 21.28
N ALA A 613 -16.68 1.02 20.77
CA ALA A 613 -17.84 1.87 20.66
C ALA A 613 -18.95 1.19 19.84
N HIS A 614 -20.21 1.32 20.27
CA HIS A 614 -21.37 0.79 19.56
C HIS A 614 -21.36 1.15 18.07
N LYS A 615 -20.99 2.39 17.71
CA LYS A 615 -20.89 2.81 16.31
C LYS A 615 -19.83 2.12 15.46
N VAL A 616 -18.67 1.80 16.04
CA VAL A 616 -17.65 1.04 15.31
C VAL A 616 -18.12 -0.41 15.12
N CYS A 617 -18.75 -0.99 16.14
CA CYS A 617 -19.34 -2.32 16.04
C CYS A 617 -20.49 -2.38 15.04
N ASP A 618 -21.37 -1.38 15.01
CA ASP A 618 -22.47 -1.25 14.05
C ASP A 618 -21.92 -1.12 12.63
N LEU A 619 -20.88 -0.33 12.41
CA LEU A 619 -20.21 -0.21 11.12
C LEU A 619 -19.65 -1.56 10.66
N ALA A 620 -18.94 -2.28 11.55
CA ALA A 620 -18.42 -3.60 11.25
C ALA A 620 -19.54 -4.58 10.86
N LYS A 621 -20.66 -4.54 11.59
CA LYS A 621 -21.84 -5.35 11.29
C LYS A 621 -22.48 -5.00 9.95
N GLN A 622 -22.67 -3.71 9.66
CA GLN A 622 -23.23 -3.24 8.38
C GLN A 622 -22.38 -3.68 7.19
N LEU A 623 -21.05 -3.61 7.31
CA LEU A 623 -20.13 -4.08 6.27
C LEU A 623 -20.22 -5.60 6.09
N LEU A 624 -20.41 -6.36 7.16
CA LEU A 624 -20.62 -7.80 7.08
C LEU A 624 -21.98 -8.13 6.46
N ASP A 625 -23.04 -7.45 6.87
CA ASP A 625 -24.39 -7.58 6.28
C ASP A 625 -24.38 -7.27 4.78
N GLU A 626 -23.56 -6.31 4.34
CA GLU A 626 -23.36 -6.01 2.91
C GLU A 626 -22.72 -7.19 2.17
N THR A 627 -21.67 -7.79 2.72
CA THR A 627 -21.06 -9.00 2.12
C THR A 627 -22.07 -10.17 2.05
N MET A 628 -22.99 -10.28 3.02
CA MET A 628 -24.07 -11.28 2.98
C MET A 628 -25.07 -11.00 1.85
N ARG A 629 -25.48 -9.73 1.67
CA ARG A 629 -26.36 -9.31 0.57
C ARG A 629 -25.77 -9.65 -0.80
N HIS A 630 -24.46 -9.49 -0.95
CA HIS A 630 -23.73 -9.81 -2.19
C HIS A 630 -23.30 -11.27 -2.32
N GLN A 631 -23.74 -12.13 -1.39
CA GLN A 631 -23.48 -13.56 -1.39
C GLN A 631 -21.99 -13.93 -1.37
N GLU A 632 -21.18 -13.16 -0.64
CA GLU A 632 -19.75 -13.44 -0.47
C GLU A 632 -19.47 -14.75 0.24
N PHE A 633 -20.36 -15.21 1.12
CA PHE A 633 -20.19 -16.43 1.91
C PHE A 633 -20.50 -17.70 1.10
N GLN A 634 -21.03 -17.60 -0.12
CA GLN A 634 -21.38 -18.79 -0.91
C GLN A 634 -20.18 -19.73 -1.07
N VAL A 635 -19.00 -19.15 -1.30
CA VAL A 635 -17.72 -19.85 -1.33
C VAL A 635 -16.81 -19.23 -0.30
N ILE A 636 -16.27 -20.05 0.60
CA ILE A 636 -15.24 -19.63 1.56
C ILE A 636 -13.95 -20.42 1.38
N SER A 637 -12.83 -19.80 1.68
CA SER A 637 -11.55 -20.50 1.87
C SER A 637 -10.99 -20.20 3.25
N LEU A 638 -10.49 -21.23 3.91
CA LEU A 638 -9.88 -21.12 5.24
C LEU A 638 -8.43 -21.52 5.21
N ASP A 639 -7.61 -20.75 5.92
CA ASP A 639 -6.21 -21.06 6.19
C ASP A 639 -5.81 -20.39 7.53
N ALA A 640 -4.74 -20.89 8.16
CA ALA A 640 -4.29 -20.43 9.46
C ALA A 640 -2.78 -20.14 9.49
N THR A 641 -2.41 -18.90 9.85
CA THR A 641 -1.01 -18.50 10.02
C THR A 641 -0.58 -18.48 11.50
N LEU A 642 0.69 -18.77 11.80
CA LEU A 642 1.20 -18.86 13.18
C LEU A 642 2.13 -17.71 13.60
N ARG A 643 2.71 -16.99 12.64
CA ARG A 643 3.87 -16.10 12.91
C ARG A 643 3.49 -14.90 13.78
N CYS A 644 2.34 -14.28 13.55
CA CYS A 644 1.84 -13.16 14.36
C CYS A 644 1.44 -13.57 15.80
N CYS A 645 1.31 -14.88 16.07
CA CYS A 645 1.05 -15.43 17.40
C CYS A 645 2.32 -15.76 18.19
N LEU A 646 3.50 -15.83 17.55
CA LEU A 646 4.76 -16.12 18.24
C LEU A 646 5.14 -15.10 19.33
N PRO A 647 4.88 -13.78 19.17
CA PRO A 647 5.19 -12.77 20.18
C PRO A 647 4.27 -12.81 21.42
N VAL A 648 3.23 -13.65 21.44
CA VAL A 648 2.26 -13.63 22.54
C VAL A 648 2.94 -14.06 23.85
N LEU A 649 2.82 -13.21 24.87
CA LEU A 649 3.42 -13.45 26.18
C LEU A 649 2.78 -14.64 26.88
N GLY A 650 3.59 -15.46 27.55
CA GLY A 650 3.13 -16.55 28.41
C GLY A 650 2.80 -17.87 27.71
N GLN A 651 2.87 -17.95 26.39
CA GLN A 651 2.73 -19.22 25.65
C GLN A 651 4.07 -19.77 25.17
N ALA A 652 4.19 -21.09 25.08
CA ALA A 652 5.35 -21.74 24.49
C ALA A 652 5.32 -21.62 22.95
N HIS A 653 6.50 -21.74 22.32
CA HIS A 653 6.59 -21.82 20.87
C HIS A 653 5.74 -22.99 20.34
N PRO A 654 4.97 -22.85 19.23
CA PRO A 654 4.11 -23.92 18.72
C PRO A 654 4.84 -25.23 18.38
N ARG A 655 6.16 -25.17 18.17
CA ARG A 655 7.03 -26.35 17.93
C ARG A 655 7.84 -26.80 19.16
N ALA A 656 7.60 -26.23 20.35
CA ALA A 656 8.26 -26.64 21.58
C ALA A 656 7.81 -28.06 22.01
N ARG A 657 8.58 -28.69 22.91
CA ARG A 657 8.24 -30.04 23.43
C ARG A 657 6.91 -29.98 24.18
N LYS A 658 6.23 -31.13 24.26
CA LYS A 658 4.93 -31.23 24.96
C LYS A 658 5.03 -30.73 26.40
N GLU A 659 6.10 -31.10 27.10
CA GLU A 659 6.41 -30.64 28.46
C GLU A 659 6.53 -29.11 28.55
N ASP A 660 7.25 -28.47 27.62
CA ASP A 660 7.40 -27.01 27.60
C ASP A 660 6.06 -26.30 27.37
N LYS A 661 5.19 -26.88 26.53
CA LYS A 661 3.84 -26.37 26.27
C LYS A 661 2.94 -26.53 27.49
N GLU A 662 3.01 -27.66 28.19
CA GLU A 662 2.26 -27.92 29.42
C GLU A 662 2.76 -27.05 30.59
N GLN A 663 4.02 -26.62 30.56
CA GLN A 663 4.63 -25.75 31.58
C GLN A 663 4.41 -24.24 31.32
N ALA A 664 3.89 -23.85 30.16
CA ALA A 664 3.61 -22.46 29.81
C ALA A 664 2.46 -21.87 30.66
N VAL A 665 2.34 -20.54 30.68
CA VAL A 665 1.25 -19.83 31.39
C VAL A 665 -0.08 -20.06 30.69
N PHE A 666 -0.06 -20.03 29.35
CA PHE A 666 -1.23 -20.29 28.51
C PHE A 666 -1.02 -21.60 27.76
N THR A 667 -1.94 -22.54 27.97
CA THR A 667 -1.88 -23.92 27.45
C THR A 667 -3.22 -24.34 26.84
N GLY A 668 -3.21 -25.35 25.98
CA GLY A 668 -4.43 -25.91 25.37
C GLY A 668 -5.29 -24.83 24.68
N ASP A 669 -6.59 -24.82 24.96
CA ASP A 669 -7.56 -23.86 24.41
C ASP A 669 -7.29 -22.41 24.82
N ASN A 670 -6.50 -22.18 25.87
CA ASN A 670 -6.13 -20.85 26.31
C ASN A 670 -4.89 -20.28 25.60
N ALA A 671 -4.15 -21.06 24.81
CA ALA A 671 -3.04 -20.55 24.02
C ALA A 671 -3.56 -20.03 22.66
N LEU A 672 -3.06 -18.88 22.17
CA LEU A 672 -3.40 -18.40 20.82
C LEU A 672 -2.23 -18.72 19.91
N THR A 673 -2.26 -19.87 19.26
CA THR A 673 -1.11 -20.36 18.50
C THR A 673 -1.18 -20.01 17.02
N ARG A 674 -2.38 -19.67 16.52
CA ARG A 674 -2.63 -19.38 15.11
C ARG A 674 -3.67 -18.26 14.95
N VAL A 675 -3.71 -17.66 13.77
CA VAL A 675 -4.78 -16.79 13.30
C VAL A 675 -5.45 -17.49 12.12
N LEU A 676 -6.71 -17.86 12.29
CA LEU A 676 -7.57 -18.40 11.24
C LEU A 676 -8.12 -17.22 10.42
N ALA A 677 -7.87 -17.26 9.11
CA ALA A 677 -8.44 -16.35 8.14
C ALA A 677 -9.58 -17.07 7.38
N CYS A 678 -10.72 -16.40 7.24
CA CYS A 678 -11.82 -16.82 6.39
C CYS A 678 -12.01 -15.81 5.26
N ARG A 679 -11.86 -16.26 4.02
CA ARG A 679 -11.98 -15.41 2.83
C ARG A 679 -13.23 -15.77 2.06
N GLY A 680 -13.95 -14.75 1.60
CA GLY A 680 -15.14 -14.91 0.77
C GLY A 680 -14.82 -15.08 -0.71
N ARG A 681 -15.87 -15.30 -1.49
CA ARG A 681 -15.81 -15.53 -2.95
C ARG A 681 -14.98 -14.50 -3.70
N THR A 682 -15.06 -13.22 -3.35
CA THR A 682 -14.33 -12.14 -4.04
C THR A 682 -13.10 -11.65 -3.28
N ASN A 683 -12.57 -12.46 -2.37
CA ASN A 683 -11.48 -12.08 -1.47
C ASN A 683 -11.87 -11.03 -0.41
N ALA A 684 -13.13 -11.01 0.04
CA ALA A 684 -13.49 -10.33 1.28
C ALA A 684 -12.81 -11.03 2.47
N VAL A 685 -12.28 -10.30 3.46
CA VAL A 685 -11.90 -10.90 4.76
C VAL A 685 -13.20 -11.01 5.56
N LEU A 686 -13.75 -12.21 5.70
CA LEU A 686 -15.02 -12.46 6.38
C LEU A 686 -14.82 -12.74 7.88
N ALA A 687 -13.69 -13.33 8.24
CA ALA A 687 -13.25 -13.47 9.61
C ALA A 687 -11.72 -13.48 9.70
N LEU A 688 -11.20 -12.92 10.79
CA LEU A 688 -9.78 -12.96 11.13
C LEU A 688 -9.62 -13.11 12.65
N GLN A 689 -9.42 -14.34 13.11
CA GLN A 689 -9.52 -14.68 14.54
C GLN A 689 -8.31 -15.46 15.03
N ALA A 690 -7.82 -15.11 16.22
CA ALA A 690 -6.78 -15.89 16.88
C ALA A 690 -7.39 -17.12 17.56
N VAL A 691 -6.80 -18.30 17.31
CA VAL A 691 -7.29 -19.60 17.76
C VAL A 691 -6.18 -20.45 18.37
N SER A 692 -6.55 -21.45 19.17
CA SER A 692 -5.63 -22.39 19.82
C SER A 692 -5.13 -23.49 18.90
N SER A 693 -5.95 -23.92 17.95
CA SER A 693 -5.63 -24.93 16.94
C SER A 693 -6.38 -24.63 15.64
N ASP A 694 -5.93 -25.28 14.56
CA ASP A 694 -6.53 -25.32 13.23
C ASP A 694 -7.20 -26.69 12.97
N ASP A 695 -7.60 -27.39 14.03
CA ASP A 695 -8.36 -28.64 13.90
C ASP A 695 -9.83 -28.37 13.55
N SER A 696 -10.52 -29.43 13.12
CA SER A 696 -11.92 -29.35 12.67
C SER A 696 -12.87 -28.73 13.70
N ALA A 697 -12.69 -29.01 15.00
CA ALA A 697 -13.57 -28.53 16.05
C ALA A 697 -13.28 -27.05 16.38
N ALA A 698 -12.01 -26.65 16.33
CA ALA A 698 -11.60 -25.26 16.46
C ALA A 698 -12.07 -24.42 15.26
N ILE A 699 -12.00 -24.95 14.04
CA ILE A 699 -12.54 -24.29 12.84
C ILE A 699 -14.05 -24.07 12.97
N ALA A 700 -14.82 -25.11 13.32
CA ALA A 700 -16.26 -25.00 13.48
C ALA A 700 -16.64 -23.98 14.57
N ARG A 701 -16.03 -24.06 15.76
CA ARG A 701 -16.25 -23.09 16.84
C ARG A 701 -15.91 -21.66 16.39
N CYS A 702 -14.77 -21.47 15.73
CA CYS A 702 -14.35 -20.15 15.25
C CYS A 702 -15.34 -19.56 14.24
N LEU A 703 -15.87 -20.36 13.31
CA LEU A 703 -16.88 -19.89 12.36
C LEU A 703 -18.20 -19.54 13.06
N ALA A 704 -18.64 -20.37 14.01
CA ALA A 704 -19.85 -20.13 14.78
C ALA A 704 -19.76 -18.86 15.65
N ASP A 705 -18.60 -18.59 16.23
CA ASP A 705 -18.37 -17.40 17.05
C ASP A 705 -18.20 -16.13 16.22
N ALA A 706 -17.60 -16.24 15.02
CA ALA A 706 -17.25 -15.09 14.20
C ALA A 706 -18.35 -14.65 13.23
N LEU A 707 -19.20 -15.57 12.76
CA LEU A 707 -20.13 -15.33 11.66
C LEU A 707 -21.60 -15.44 12.13
N PRO A 708 -22.50 -14.57 11.63
CA PRO A 708 -23.92 -14.66 11.94
C PRO A 708 -24.54 -15.93 11.31
N SER A 709 -25.60 -16.44 11.92
CA SER A 709 -26.28 -17.68 11.47
C SER A 709 -26.74 -17.64 10.00
N GLN A 710 -27.20 -16.48 9.52
CA GLN A 710 -27.58 -16.31 8.12
C GLN A 710 -26.38 -16.40 7.17
N ALA A 711 -25.20 -15.92 7.58
CA ALA A 711 -23.97 -16.09 6.80
C ALA A 711 -23.53 -17.56 6.77
N LEU A 712 -23.60 -18.26 7.91
CA LEU A 712 -23.33 -19.70 7.98
C LEU A 712 -24.28 -20.51 7.08
N GLY A 713 -25.55 -20.13 7.03
CA GLY A 713 -26.55 -20.69 6.11
C GLY A 713 -26.28 -20.38 4.64
N GLN A 714 -25.46 -19.38 4.29
CA GLN A 714 -25.12 -19.06 2.90
C GLN A 714 -23.95 -19.91 2.37
N ILE A 715 -23.14 -20.50 3.24
CA ILE A 715 -21.97 -21.28 2.86
C ILE A 715 -22.40 -22.57 2.15
N GLN A 716 -22.04 -22.67 0.87
CA GLN A 716 -22.29 -23.84 0.03
C GLN A 716 -20.99 -24.59 -0.29
N PHE A 717 -19.88 -23.86 -0.36
CA PHE A 717 -18.61 -24.40 -0.80
C PHE A 717 -17.47 -23.93 0.11
N MET A 718 -16.56 -24.85 0.44
CA MET A 718 -15.47 -24.58 1.37
C MET A 718 -14.16 -25.20 0.90
N SER A 719 -13.11 -24.39 0.79
CA SER A 719 -11.74 -24.84 0.48
C SER A 719 -10.86 -24.83 1.73
N VAL A 720 -10.16 -25.93 1.97
CA VAL A 720 -9.25 -26.11 3.12
C VAL A 720 -8.00 -26.91 2.74
N ASP A 721 -6.93 -26.75 3.52
CA ASP A 721 -5.65 -27.44 3.29
C ASP A 721 -5.68 -28.95 3.62
N ASN A 722 -6.58 -29.37 4.51
CA ASN A 722 -6.69 -30.76 4.94
C ASN A 722 -8.15 -31.18 5.19
N PRO A 723 -8.94 -31.37 4.11
CA PRO A 723 -10.33 -31.80 4.24
C PRO A 723 -10.39 -33.24 4.74
N SER A 724 -11.41 -33.53 5.54
CA SER A 724 -11.68 -34.87 6.05
C SER A 724 -13.18 -35.06 6.27
N PHE A 725 -13.63 -36.31 6.33
CA PHE A 725 -15.02 -36.62 6.68
C PHE A 725 -15.40 -36.00 8.03
N LYS A 726 -14.51 -36.08 9.03
CA LYS A 726 -14.71 -35.45 10.34
C LYS A 726 -14.91 -33.94 10.22
N CYS A 727 -14.04 -33.24 9.49
CA CYS A 727 -14.14 -31.81 9.26
C CYS A 727 -15.46 -31.43 8.59
N LEU A 728 -15.85 -32.17 7.55
CA LEU A 728 -17.11 -31.96 6.84
C LEU A 728 -18.32 -32.13 7.77
N GLN A 729 -18.34 -33.16 8.62
CA GLN A 729 -19.44 -33.38 9.55
C GLN A 729 -19.53 -32.27 10.60
N GLU A 730 -18.42 -31.90 11.23
CA GLU A 730 -18.40 -30.86 12.26
C GLU A 730 -18.81 -29.49 11.72
N VAL A 731 -18.36 -29.11 10.52
CA VAL A 731 -18.75 -27.84 9.89
C VAL A 731 -20.20 -27.88 9.38
N LYS A 732 -20.70 -29.02 8.88
CA LYS A 732 -22.10 -29.16 8.45
C LYS A 732 -23.11 -28.93 9.56
N VAL A 733 -22.74 -29.17 10.83
CA VAL A 733 -23.61 -28.87 11.99
C VAL A 733 -23.98 -27.39 12.03
N ILE A 734 -23.05 -26.50 11.68
CA ILE A 734 -23.24 -25.05 11.73
C ILE A 734 -23.55 -24.42 10.36
N CYS A 735 -23.09 -25.06 9.28
CA CYS A 735 -23.31 -24.63 7.89
C CYS A 735 -24.26 -25.62 7.20
N PRO A 736 -25.59 -25.51 7.38
CA PRO A 736 -26.54 -26.52 6.92
C PRO A 736 -26.57 -26.70 5.40
N ASN A 737 -26.20 -25.66 4.66
CA ASN A 737 -26.20 -25.65 3.19
C ASN A 737 -24.85 -26.02 2.57
N LEU A 738 -23.86 -26.46 3.36
CA LEU A 738 -22.55 -26.86 2.86
C LEU A 738 -22.67 -28.11 1.97
N GLN A 739 -22.39 -27.96 0.68
CA GLN A 739 -22.49 -29.02 -0.33
C GLN A 739 -21.14 -29.67 -0.60
N VAL A 740 -20.09 -28.86 -0.83
CA VAL A 740 -18.76 -29.35 -1.23
C VAL A 740 -17.69 -28.80 -0.31
N MET A 741 -16.82 -29.69 0.15
CA MET A 741 -15.53 -29.33 0.73
C MET A 741 -14.43 -29.77 -0.23
N ALA A 742 -13.47 -28.90 -0.54
CA ALA A 742 -12.40 -29.15 -1.49
C ALA A 742 -11.02 -29.00 -0.85
N LEU A 743 -10.07 -29.79 -1.34
CA LEU A 743 -8.66 -29.63 -0.99
C LEU A 743 -8.05 -28.48 -1.81
N ASP A 744 -7.31 -27.60 -1.15
CA ASP A 744 -6.61 -26.52 -1.84
C ASP A 744 -5.57 -27.06 -2.85
N PRO A 745 -5.71 -26.77 -4.16
CA PRO A 745 -4.74 -27.16 -5.17
C PRO A 745 -3.38 -26.47 -4.98
N VAL A 746 -3.31 -25.26 -4.42
CA VAL A 746 -2.07 -24.47 -4.40
C VAL A 746 -1.09 -24.89 -3.30
N HIS A 747 -1.60 -25.34 -2.15
CA HIS A 747 -0.79 -25.76 -1.01
C HIS A 747 0.25 -26.84 -1.36
N LEU A 748 -0.05 -27.72 -2.34
CA LEU A 748 0.89 -28.76 -2.77
C LEU A 748 2.16 -28.14 -3.39
N ALA A 749 2.00 -27.16 -4.29
CA ALA A 749 3.15 -26.47 -4.89
C ALA A 749 3.98 -25.74 -3.84
N MET A 750 3.32 -25.07 -2.89
CA MET A 750 3.99 -24.36 -1.80
C MET A 750 4.79 -25.29 -0.90
N THR A 751 4.24 -26.46 -0.58
CA THR A 751 4.93 -27.49 0.20
C THR A 751 6.17 -28.01 -0.55
N VAL A 752 6.08 -28.16 -1.88
CA VAL A 752 7.22 -28.55 -2.73
C VAL A 752 8.28 -27.44 -2.75
N GLU A 753 7.90 -26.18 -2.85
CA GLU A 753 8.82 -25.03 -2.86
C GLU A 753 9.61 -24.90 -1.56
N TYR A 754 9.09 -25.41 -0.42
CA TYR A 754 9.87 -25.46 0.82
C TYR A 754 11.15 -26.28 0.68
N ALA A 755 11.16 -27.34 -0.15
CA ALA A 755 12.35 -28.15 -0.43
C ALA A 755 13.44 -27.37 -1.20
N SER A 756 13.09 -26.23 -1.79
CA SER A 756 13.95 -25.34 -2.56
C SER A 756 14.04 -23.95 -1.93
N SER A 757 13.96 -23.86 -0.60
CA SER A 757 14.05 -22.60 0.15
C SER A 757 13.06 -21.53 -0.33
N ARG A 758 11.84 -21.95 -0.68
CA ARG A 758 10.74 -21.10 -1.18
C ARG A 758 11.00 -20.45 -2.55
N ARG A 759 11.96 -20.96 -3.32
CA ARG A 759 12.21 -20.52 -4.70
C ARG A 759 11.35 -21.29 -5.68
N ARG A 760 10.77 -20.60 -6.68
CA ARG A 760 10.10 -21.25 -7.81
C ARG A 760 11.15 -21.88 -8.74
N THR A 761 11.26 -23.20 -8.71
CA THR A 761 12.11 -24.01 -9.60
C THR A 761 11.33 -24.53 -10.82
N GLY A 762 12.04 -25.14 -11.78
CA GLY A 762 11.41 -25.79 -12.94
C GLY A 762 10.33 -26.81 -12.54
N LEU A 763 10.63 -27.64 -11.54
CA LEU A 763 9.66 -28.56 -10.93
C LEU A 763 8.39 -27.85 -10.44
N SER A 764 8.54 -26.78 -9.64
CA SER A 764 7.37 -26.08 -9.07
C SER A 764 6.55 -25.35 -10.13
N LYS A 765 7.18 -24.81 -11.18
CA LYS A 765 6.49 -24.15 -12.30
C LYS A 765 5.63 -25.15 -13.07
N ALA A 766 6.20 -26.31 -13.42
CA ALA A 766 5.46 -27.40 -14.05
C ALA A 766 4.36 -27.95 -13.15
N LEU A 767 4.60 -28.11 -11.85
CA LEU A 767 3.57 -28.52 -10.89
C LEU A 767 2.41 -27.52 -10.83
N ARG A 768 2.67 -26.20 -10.84
CA ARG A 768 1.63 -25.17 -10.87
C ARG A 768 0.79 -25.23 -12.14
N GLN A 769 1.38 -25.54 -13.30
CA GLN A 769 0.63 -25.78 -14.55
C GLN A 769 -0.30 -27.01 -14.42
N ILE A 770 0.20 -28.11 -13.84
CA ILE A 770 -0.62 -29.31 -13.57
C ILE A 770 -1.78 -28.95 -12.61
N LEU A 771 -1.50 -28.23 -11.52
CA LEU A 771 -2.50 -27.84 -10.54
C LEU A 771 -3.55 -26.86 -11.10
N ARG A 772 -3.18 -26.02 -12.08
CA ARG A 772 -4.11 -25.11 -12.78
C ARG A 772 -5.26 -25.89 -13.44
N LYS A 773 -5.00 -27.09 -13.97
CA LYS A 773 -6.04 -27.97 -14.51
C LYS A 773 -7.06 -28.42 -13.47
N LEU A 774 -6.73 -28.44 -12.17
CA LEU A 774 -7.71 -28.71 -11.10
C LEU A 774 -8.59 -27.51 -10.76
N THR A 775 -8.31 -26.35 -11.36
CA THR A 775 -9.04 -25.09 -11.17
C THR A 775 -9.68 -24.56 -12.45
N ALA A 776 -9.40 -25.22 -13.58
CA ALA A 776 -9.96 -24.91 -14.88
C ALA A 776 -11.49 -25.11 -14.89
N HIS A 777 -12.17 -24.28 -15.66
CA HIS A 777 -13.61 -24.35 -15.89
C HIS A 777 -13.88 -24.53 -17.38
N SER A 778 -14.80 -25.42 -17.73
CA SER A 778 -15.27 -25.60 -19.10
C SER A 778 -16.79 -25.54 -19.14
N SER A 779 -17.34 -24.62 -19.93
CA SER A 779 -18.80 -24.46 -20.10
C SER A 779 -19.49 -25.69 -20.68
N ASN A 780 -18.75 -26.59 -21.34
CA ASN A 780 -19.27 -27.80 -21.95
C ASN A 780 -19.40 -28.98 -20.96
N LEU A 781 -18.90 -28.83 -19.74
CA LEU A 781 -18.89 -29.90 -18.74
C LEU A 781 -19.91 -29.65 -17.64
N LYS A 782 -20.50 -30.74 -17.15
CA LYS A 782 -21.43 -30.72 -16.02
C LYS A 782 -20.69 -31.06 -14.72
N PRO A 783 -21.18 -30.63 -13.55
CA PRO A 783 -20.64 -31.05 -12.24
C PRO A 783 -20.49 -32.56 -12.08
N THR A 784 -21.39 -33.32 -12.69
CA THR A 784 -21.45 -34.79 -12.62
C THR A 784 -20.40 -35.49 -13.49
N THR A 785 -19.65 -34.76 -14.32
CA THR A 785 -18.59 -35.33 -15.18
C THR A 785 -17.58 -36.15 -14.39
N TRP A 786 -17.27 -35.74 -13.15
CA TRP A 786 -16.33 -36.43 -12.27
C TRP A 786 -17.03 -37.37 -11.27
N GLY A 787 -18.29 -37.71 -11.48
CA GLY A 787 -19.10 -38.48 -10.52
C GLY A 787 -19.59 -37.64 -9.33
N ALA A 788 -20.10 -38.32 -8.31
CA ALA A 788 -20.69 -37.68 -7.13
C ALA A 788 -19.66 -36.88 -6.31
N ILE A 789 -20.13 -35.88 -5.56
CA ILE A 789 -19.31 -35.10 -4.65
C ILE A 789 -18.69 -36.02 -3.60
N TYR A 790 -17.37 -35.95 -3.44
CA TYR A 790 -16.67 -36.76 -2.45
C TYR A 790 -16.82 -36.15 -1.06
N THR A 791 -17.21 -36.97 -0.08
CA THR A 791 -17.47 -36.52 1.30
C THR A 791 -16.38 -36.97 2.28
N GLY A 792 -15.34 -37.67 1.81
CA GLY A 792 -14.34 -38.29 2.67
C GLY A 792 -14.68 -39.70 3.16
N GLN A 793 -15.81 -40.26 2.72
CA GLN A 793 -16.19 -41.66 2.95
C GLN A 793 -15.47 -42.61 1.97
N THR A 794 -16.01 -43.81 1.77
CA THR A 794 -15.45 -44.83 0.89
C THR A 794 -15.21 -44.28 -0.52
N CYS A 795 -13.93 -44.18 -0.89
CA CYS A 795 -13.51 -43.80 -2.24
C CYS A 795 -13.42 -45.07 -3.10
N ALA A 796 -13.74 -44.96 -4.40
CA ALA A 796 -13.47 -46.02 -5.35
C ALA A 796 -11.97 -46.37 -5.32
N SER A 797 -11.67 -47.67 -5.25
CA SER A 797 -10.30 -48.19 -5.29
C SER A 797 -9.56 -47.70 -6.54
N LEU A 798 -8.23 -47.68 -6.48
CA LEU A 798 -7.43 -47.35 -7.64
C LEU A 798 -7.60 -48.44 -8.71
N THR A 799 -7.73 -48.02 -9.95
CA THR A 799 -7.68 -48.95 -11.07
C THR A 799 -6.26 -49.51 -11.21
N ARG A 800 -6.12 -50.62 -11.93
CA ARG A 800 -4.80 -51.23 -12.19
C ARG A 800 -3.84 -50.25 -12.90
N GLU A 801 -4.38 -49.37 -13.75
CA GLU A 801 -3.59 -48.33 -14.42
C GLU A 801 -3.12 -47.26 -13.43
N GLU A 802 -4.01 -46.78 -12.57
CA GLU A 802 -3.68 -45.76 -11.56
C GLU A 802 -2.64 -46.28 -10.57
N GLU A 803 -2.77 -47.53 -10.11
CA GLU A 803 -1.79 -48.17 -9.23
C GLU A 803 -0.42 -48.25 -9.89
N ARG A 804 -0.37 -48.66 -11.17
CA ARG A 804 0.87 -48.67 -11.97
C ARG A 804 1.48 -47.27 -12.06
N LEU A 805 0.69 -46.24 -12.36
CA LEU A 805 1.18 -44.85 -12.45
C LEU A 805 1.68 -44.33 -11.09
N ARG A 806 1.08 -44.75 -9.97
CA ARG A 806 1.56 -44.39 -8.62
C ARG A 806 2.90 -45.03 -8.30
N VAL A 807 3.09 -46.31 -8.64
CA VAL A 807 4.41 -46.96 -8.52
C VAL A 807 5.44 -46.18 -9.33
N GLN A 808 5.07 -45.69 -10.53
CA GLN A 808 5.93 -44.85 -11.37
C GLN A 808 6.31 -43.49 -10.75
N ILE A 809 5.51 -42.94 -9.83
CA ILE A 809 5.86 -41.75 -9.05
C ILE A 809 6.95 -42.08 -8.02
N GLU A 810 6.86 -43.25 -7.39
CA GLU A 810 7.76 -43.68 -6.32
C GLU A 810 9.15 -44.09 -6.84
N ASP A 811 9.19 -44.89 -7.89
CA ASP A 811 10.44 -45.32 -8.53
C ASP A 811 10.97 -44.30 -9.57
N ARG A 812 10.15 -43.30 -9.94
CA ARG A 812 10.42 -42.29 -10.99
C ARG A 812 10.70 -42.94 -12.35
N SER A 813 10.04 -44.05 -12.69
CA SER A 813 10.40 -44.93 -13.82
C SER A 813 9.74 -44.63 -15.16
N VAL A 814 8.91 -43.58 -15.27
CA VAL A 814 8.37 -43.12 -16.56
C VAL A 814 9.54 -42.85 -17.53
N ARG A 815 9.41 -43.24 -18.80
CA ARG A 815 10.49 -43.02 -19.77
C ARG A 815 10.68 -41.51 -19.97
N PRO A 816 11.92 -40.96 -19.95
CA PRO A 816 12.12 -39.51 -20.01
C PRO A 816 11.46 -38.81 -21.21
N ARG A 817 11.49 -39.43 -22.41
CA ARG A 817 10.82 -38.90 -23.61
C ARG A 817 9.30 -38.86 -23.46
N GLU A 818 8.72 -39.89 -22.88
CA GLU A 818 7.28 -39.98 -22.61
C GLU A 818 6.87 -38.97 -21.54
N ALA A 819 7.63 -38.88 -20.45
CA ALA A 819 7.41 -37.92 -19.37
C ALA A 819 7.46 -36.47 -19.87
N GLN A 820 8.47 -36.13 -20.68
CA GLN A 820 8.59 -34.80 -21.28
C GLN A 820 7.41 -34.50 -22.21
N SER A 821 7.02 -35.47 -23.05
CA SER A 821 5.85 -35.31 -23.92
C SER A 821 4.54 -35.09 -23.15
N VAL A 822 4.35 -35.74 -22.00
CA VAL A 822 3.17 -35.49 -21.15
C VAL A 822 3.15 -34.07 -20.59
N LEU A 823 4.32 -33.52 -20.22
CA LEU A 823 4.41 -32.15 -19.70
C LEU A 823 4.32 -31.09 -20.82
N ASP A 824 4.93 -31.34 -21.98
CA ASP A 824 4.92 -30.42 -23.12
C ASP A 824 3.52 -30.29 -23.73
N ASN A 825 2.73 -31.37 -23.72
CA ASN A 825 1.35 -31.40 -24.21
C ASN A 825 0.32 -31.03 -23.12
N LEU A 826 0.76 -30.50 -21.97
CA LEU A 826 -0.13 -30.20 -20.86
C LEU A 826 -0.88 -28.88 -21.13
N GLU A 827 -2.18 -28.95 -21.39
CA GLU A 827 -3.04 -27.77 -21.55
C GLU A 827 -3.56 -27.28 -20.17
N PRO A 828 -3.05 -26.18 -19.58
CA PRO A 828 -3.35 -25.82 -18.20
C PRO A 828 -4.80 -25.36 -17.97
N ASP A 829 -5.45 -24.85 -19.02
CA ASP A 829 -6.81 -24.31 -18.99
C ASP A 829 -7.90 -25.34 -19.30
N VAL A 830 -7.51 -26.58 -19.57
CA VAL A 830 -8.44 -27.71 -19.75
C VAL A 830 -8.43 -28.57 -18.49
N PRO A 831 -9.59 -28.89 -17.89
CA PRO A 831 -9.62 -29.66 -16.66
C PRO A 831 -9.14 -31.10 -16.87
N PHE A 832 -8.69 -31.74 -15.79
CA PHE A 832 -8.50 -33.19 -15.81
C PHE A 832 -9.85 -33.90 -15.94
N PHE A 833 -9.97 -34.88 -16.82
CA PHE A 833 -11.19 -35.69 -16.96
C PHE A 833 -11.11 -36.95 -16.11
N LEU A 834 -9.96 -37.61 -16.10
CA LEU A 834 -9.74 -38.85 -15.38
C LEU A 834 -8.70 -38.67 -14.27
N ARG A 835 -8.89 -39.38 -13.16
CA ARG A 835 -7.90 -39.46 -12.07
C ARG A 835 -6.58 -40.08 -12.56
N ALA A 836 -6.63 -41.00 -13.52
CA ALA A 836 -5.44 -41.54 -14.19
C ALA A 836 -4.58 -40.45 -14.86
N ASP A 837 -5.19 -39.44 -15.49
CA ASP A 837 -4.45 -38.35 -16.18
C ASP A 837 -3.74 -37.44 -15.16
N TRP A 838 -4.39 -37.17 -14.03
CA TRP A 838 -3.78 -36.47 -12.91
C TRP A 838 -2.55 -37.21 -12.37
N ILE A 839 -2.69 -38.52 -12.10
CA ILE A 839 -1.59 -39.35 -11.60
C ILE A 839 -0.47 -39.45 -12.65
N ARG A 840 -0.82 -39.57 -13.95
CA ARG A 840 0.15 -39.61 -15.06
C ARG A 840 0.96 -38.33 -15.14
N ALA A 841 0.33 -37.16 -14.99
CA ALA A 841 1.03 -35.88 -14.97
C ALA A 841 2.01 -35.77 -13.79
N LEU A 842 1.64 -36.26 -12.60
CA LEU A 842 2.55 -36.33 -11.45
C LEU A 842 3.71 -37.30 -11.67
N ALA A 843 3.46 -38.47 -12.28
CA ALA A 843 4.49 -39.46 -12.60
C ALA A 843 5.50 -38.89 -13.62
N ALA A 844 5.01 -38.23 -14.67
CA ALA A 844 5.83 -37.52 -15.63
C ALA A 844 6.70 -36.44 -14.96
N LEU A 845 6.10 -35.63 -14.10
CA LEU A 845 6.78 -34.59 -13.33
C LEU A 845 7.93 -35.17 -12.48
N THR A 846 7.70 -36.27 -11.77
CA THR A 846 8.75 -36.93 -10.97
C THR A 846 9.88 -37.53 -11.79
N SER A 847 9.62 -37.94 -13.02
CA SER A 847 10.65 -38.46 -13.91
C SER A 847 11.51 -37.35 -14.54
N VAL A 848 10.90 -36.23 -14.94
CA VAL A 848 11.63 -35.10 -15.56
C VAL A 848 12.53 -34.40 -14.55
N TYR A 849 12.02 -34.17 -13.33
CA TYR A 849 12.73 -33.40 -12.31
C TYR A 849 13.31 -34.28 -11.19
N ARG A 850 13.88 -35.46 -11.53
CA ARG A 850 14.37 -36.46 -10.56
C ARG A 850 15.21 -35.88 -9.41
N THR A 851 16.16 -35.01 -9.73
CA THR A 851 17.07 -34.42 -8.72
C THR A 851 16.36 -33.48 -7.75
N GLU A 852 15.34 -32.75 -8.22
CA GLU A 852 14.57 -31.84 -7.38
C GLU A 852 13.57 -32.61 -6.51
N VAL A 853 12.94 -33.66 -7.04
CA VAL A 853 11.94 -34.43 -6.29
C VAL A 853 12.54 -35.30 -5.18
N ASP A 854 13.85 -35.53 -5.20
CA ASP A 854 14.59 -36.21 -4.13
C ASP A 854 14.90 -35.33 -2.92
N ARG A 855 14.70 -34.00 -3.03
CA ARG A 855 14.91 -33.07 -1.92
C ARG A 855 13.85 -33.26 -0.83
N VAL A 856 14.23 -32.97 0.41
CA VAL A 856 13.35 -33.03 1.57
C VAL A 856 12.68 -31.69 1.78
N ALA A 857 11.35 -31.69 1.91
CA ALA A 857 10.59 -30.49 2.28
C ALA A 857 10.67 -30.25 3.81
N PRO A 858 11.28 -29.14 4.28
CA PRO A 858 11.38 -28.79 5.69
C PRO A 858 10.01 -28.36 6.23
N GLY A 859 9.32 -29.32 6.84
CA GLY A 859 7.95 -29.17 7.33
C GLY A 859 7.33 -30.56 7.47
N PRO A 860 6.87 -31.19 6.37
CA PRO A 860 6.48 -32.59 6.38
C PRO A 860 7.63 -33.55 6.69
N SER A 861 8.89 -33.13 6.49
CA SER A 861 10.09 -33.97 6.63
C SER A 861 10.07 -35.20 5.70
N ARG A 862 9.55 -35.00 4.48
CA ARG A 862 9.40 -36.03 3.45
C ARG A 862 10.05 -35.57 2.15
N LYS A 863 10.51 -36.53 1.35
CA LYS A 863 10.98 -36.22 0.00
C LYS A 863 9.84 -35.74 -0.88
N VAL A 864 10.11 -34.84 -1.81
CA VAL A 864 9.07 -34.27 -2.67
C VAL A 864 8.30 -35.33 -3.47
N PHE A 865 8.96 -36.36 -4.01
CA PHE A 865 8.25 -37.44 -4.72
C PHE A 865 7.26 -38.17 -3.80
N GLN A 866 7.55 -38.29 -2.50
CA GLN A 866 6.64 -38.91 -1.52
C GLN A 866 5.41 -38.03 -1.27
N LEU A 867 5.56 -36.71 -1.34
CA LEU A 867 4.44 -35.76 -1.28
C LEU A 867 3.54 -35.91 -2.51
N LEU A 868 4.14 -35.97 -3.71
CA LEU A 868 3.40 -36.18 -4.96
C LEU A 868 2.72 -37.56 -4.99
N HIS A 869 3.38 -38.61 -4.50
CA HIS A 869 2.79 -39.94 -4.34
C HIS A 869 1.60 -39.93 -3.37
N SER A 870 1.64 -39.10 -2.34
CA SER A 870 0.51 -38.92 -1.41
C SER A 870 -0.63 -38.14 -2.05
N ALA A 871 -0.32 -37.13 -2.87
CA ALA A 871 -1.30 -36.36 -3.65
C ALA A 871 -2.06 -37.23 -4.65
N ALA A 872 -1.44 -38.30 -5.16
CA ALA A 872 -2.03 -39.30 -6.05
C ALA A 872 -2.90 -40.36 -5.34
N ALA A 873 -3.00 -40.36 -4.00
CA ALA A 873 -3.85 -41.32 -3.29
C ALA A 873 -5.32 -41.15 -3.66
N ALA A 874 -6.08 -42.25 -3.76
CA ALA A 874 -7.46 -42.27 -4.26
C ALA A 874 -8.34 -41.17 -3.62
N GLY A 875 -8.50 -41.21 -2.29
CA GLY A 875 -9.32 -40.22 -1.58
C GLY A 875 -8.75 -38.80 -1.62
N ARG A 876 -7.42 -38.62 -1.69
CA ARG A 876 -6.82 -37.28 -1.78
C ARG A 876 -7.03 -36.65 -3.14
N SER A 877 -6.93 -37.44 -4.21
CA SER A 877 -7.30 -37.03 -5.57
C SER A 877 -8.77 -36.63 -5.65
N GLU A 878 -9.68 -37.37 -5.01
CA GLU A 878 -11.11 -37.01 -5.00
C GLU A 878 -11.38 -35.66 -4.32
N TRP A 879 -10.65 -35.32 -3.25
CA TRP A 879 -10.74 -34.00 -2.63
C TRP A 879 -10.22 -32.87 -3.54
N TYR A 880 -9.22 -33.12 -4.39
CA TYR A 880 -8.82 -32.17 -5.43
C TYR A 880 -9.90 -32.02 -6.51
N PHE A 881 -10.50 -33.14 -6.95
CA PHE A 881 -11.55 -33.14 -7.96
C PHE A 881 -12.84 -32.48 -7.46
N ASN A 882 -13.07 -32.41 -6.14
CA ASN A 882 -14.15 -31.60 -5.58
C ASN A 882 -14.03 -30.11 -5.93
N ASN A 883 -12.81 -29.57 -6.16
CA ASN A 883 -12.65 -28.20 -6.63
C ASN A 883 -13.19 -28.04 -8.07
N LEU A 884 -12.99 -29.03 -8.94
CA LEU A 884 -13.60 -29.06 -10.28
C LEU A 884 -15.12 -29.14 -10.19
N ARG A 885 -15.66 -30.04 -9.37
CA ARG A 885 -17.11 -30.18 -9.14
C ARG A 885 -17.72 -28.86 -8.66
N MET A 886 -17.11 -28.23 -7.66
CA MET A 886 -17.52 -26.94 -7.11
C MET A 886 -17.56 -25.86 -8.20
N ARG A 887 -16.48 -25.71 -8.98
CA ARG A 887 -16.37 -24.68 -10.01
C ARG A 887 -17.42 -24.81 -11.11
N HIS A 888 -17.85 -26.03 -11.43
CA HIS A 888 -18.91 -26.27 -12.40
C HIS A 888 -20.32 -26.21 -11.79
N LEU A 889 -20.45 -26.20 -10.45
CA LEU A 889 -21.71 -25.92 -9.74
C LEU A 889 -21.96 -24.43 -9.58
N LEU A 890 -20.92 -23.61 -9.64
CA LEU A 890 -21.02 -22.16 -9.59
C LEU A 890 -21.41 -21.59 -10.95
N GLU A 891 -22.16 -20.50 -10.93
CA GLU A 891 -22.43 -19.77 -12.17
C GLU A 891 -21.14 -19.14 -12.74
N PRO A 892 -20.95 -19.11 -14.07
CA PRO A 892 -19.75 -18.56 -14.69
C PRO A 892 -19.41 -17.13 -14.26
N SER A 893 -20.43 -16.29 -14.07
CA SER A 893 -20.28 -14.90 -13.59
C SER A 893 -19.63 -14.80 -12.20
N ARG A 894 -19.75 -15.85 -11.38
CA ARG A 894 -19.21 -15.90 -10.02
C ARG A 894 -17.76 -16.35 -9.95
N LEU A 895 -17.24 -16.95 -11.02
CA LEU A 895 -15.88 -17.48 -11.11
C LEU A 895 -14.82 -16.38 -11.36
N SER A 896 -15.21 -15.26 -11.97
CA SER A 896 -14.29 -14.19 -12.39
C SER A 896 -13.43 -13.61 -11.26
N LEU A 897 -14.01 -13.49 -10.07
CA LEU A 897 -13.33 -12.97 -8.87
C LEU A 897 -12.99 -14.08 -7.86
N LEU A 898 -13.27 -15.34 -8.20
CA LEU A 898 -13.03 -16.47 -7.30
C LEU A 898 -11.53 -16.77 -7.22
N PRO A 899 -10.90 -16.67 -6.04
CA PRO A 899 -9.48 -17.00 -5.90
C PRO A 899 -9.20 -18.47 -6.23
N ILE A 900 -7.95 -18.73 -6.60
CA ILE A 900 -7.46 -20.07 -6.81
C ILE A 900 -7.09 -20.65 -5.44
N GLY A 901 -7.99 -21.46 -4.86
CA GLY A 901 -7.70 -22.15 -3.61
C GLY A 901 -7.54 -21.20 -2.42
N THR A 902 -6.45 -21.34 -1.65
CA THR A 902 -6.12 -20.46 -0.51
C THR A 902 -5.12 -19.35 -0.83
N THR A 903 -4.78 -19.13 -2.11
CA THR A 903 -3.85 -18.04 -2.55
C THR A 903 -4.17 -16.68 -1.93
N SER A 904 -5.45 -16.33 -1.82
CA SER A 904 -5.87 -15.06 -1.23
C SER A 904 -5.75 -15.01 0.30
N ASN A 905 -5.72 -16.15 0.98
CA ASN A 905 -5.33 -16.24 2.38
C ASN A 905 -3.81 -16.04 2.52
N GLU A 906 -3.02 -16.65 1.64
CA GLU A 906 -1.56 -16.55 1.70
C GLU A 906 -1.06 -15.11 1.46
N ALA A 907 -1.67 -14.39 0.52
CA ALA A 907 -1.42 -12.96 0.33
C ALA A 907 -1.75 -12.16 1.61
N LEU A 908 -2.91 -12.41 2.23
CA LEU A 908 -3.30 -11.77 3.48
C LEU A 908 -2.35 -12.14 4.63
N HIS A 909 -1.90 -13.39 4.71
CA HIS A 909 -0.93 -13.85 5.71
C HIS A 909 0.42 -13.16 5.55
N HIS A 910 0.86 -12.93 4.31
CA HIS A 910 2.07 -12.15 4.05
C HIS A 910 1.92 -10.71 4.58
N GLU A 911 0.79 -10.05 4.31
CA GLU A 911 0.49 -8.72 4.85
C GLU A 911 0.48 -8.69 6.38
N ILE A 912 -0.26 -9.59 7.02
CA ILE A 912 -0.33 -9.70 8.48
C ILE A 912 1.08 -9.91 9.05
N ASN A 913 1.87 -10.82 8.48
CA ASN A 913 3.23 -11.07 8.95
C ASN A 913 4.13 -9.84 8.83
N ASN A 914 3.93 -9.01 7.80
CA ASN A 914 4.65 -7.75 7.66
C ASN A 914 4.21 -6.72 8.72
N TRP A 915 2.92 -6.65 9.04
CA TRP A 915 2.42 -5.76 10.09
C TRP A 915 2.92 -6.12 11.49
N PHE A 916 3.16 -7.41 11.76
CA PHE A 916 3.67 -7.91 13.04
C PHE A 916 5.20 -8.12 13.08
N ARG A 917 5.93 -7.85 11.99
CA ARG A 917 7.37 -8.14 11.87
C ARG A 917 8.22 -7.53 12.99
N GLU A 918 7.88 -6.33 13.42
CA GLU A 918 8.56 -5.56 14.48
C GLU A 918 8.05 -5.89 15.89
N THR A 919 6.94 -6.65 16.01
CA THR A 919 6.34 -6.94 17.31
C THR A 919 7.10 -8.07 18.03
N GLN A 920 7.87 -7.72 19.05
CA GLN A 920 8.62 -8.70 19.84
C GLN A 920 7.77 -9.40 20.91
N LYS A 921 6.88 -8.65 21.57
CA LYS A 921 6.03 -9.13 22.66
C LYS A 921 4.63 -8.51 22.56
N ILE A 922 3.60 -9.30 22.88
CA ILE A 922 2.22 -8.81 22.89
C ILE A 922 1.34 -9.61 23.87
N HIS A 923 0.37 -8.95 24.49
CA HIS A 923 -0.68 -9.62 25.25
C HIS A 923 -1.75 -10.22 24.33
N LYS A 924 -2.36 -11.36 24.72
CA LYS A 924 -3.45 -12.01 23.96
C LYS A 924 -4.58 -11.02 23.63
N ALA A 925 -5.01 -10.24 24.63
CA ALA A 925 -6.09 -9.27 24.48
C ALA A 925 -5.74 -8.15 23.47
N THR A 926 -4.46 -7.76 23.39
CA THR A 926 -3.99 -6.77 22.40
C THR A 926 -3.92 -7.36 21.00
N LEU A 927 -3.53 -8.64 20.85
CA LEU A 927 -3.57 -9.34 19.57
C LEU A 927 -5.01 -9.37 19.02
N CYS A 928 -5.98 -9.80 19.82
CA CYS A 928 -7.40 -9.83 19.41
C CYS A 928 -7.91 -8.45 18.98
N LEU A 929 -7.58 -7.39 19.74
CA LEU A 929 -7.97 -6.02 19.36
C LEU A 929 -7.33 -5.61 18.02
N LYS A 930 -6.02 -5.84 17.83
CA LYS A 930 -5.33 -5.54 16.56
C LYS A 930 -5.98 -6.26 15.38
N LEU A 931 -6.25 -7.56 15.51
CA LEU A 931 -6.89 -8.33 14.44
C LEU A 931 -8.30 -7.80 14.12
N SER A 932 -9.06 -7.38 15.13
CA SER A 932 -10.40 -6.78 14.90
C SER A 932 -10.33 -5.44 14.14
N ILE A 933 -9.32 -4.61 14.42
CA ILE A 933 -9.08 -3.34 13.71
C ILE A 933 -8.68 -3.60 12.26
N MET A 934 -7.77 -4.56 12.04
CA MET A 934 -7.33 -4.96 10.70
C MET A 934 -8.47 -5.58 9.89
N HIS A 935 -9.31 -6.41 10.51
CA HIS A 935 -10.49 -6.98 9.89
C HIS A 935 -11.46 -5.89 9.44
N LEU A 936 -11.76 -4.92 10.31
CA LEU A 936 -12.59 -3.76 9.96
C LEU A 936 -12.00 -2.96 8.79
N ALA A 937 -10.70 -2.69 8.80
CA ALA A 937 -10.03 -1.97 7.71
C ALA A 937 -10.21 -2.70 6.37
N LYS A 938 -10.00 -4.03 6.36
CA LYS A 938 -10.15 -4.87 5.17
C LYS A 938 -11.59 -4.99 4.69
N LEU A 939 -12.56 -5.09 5.60
CA LEU A 939 -13.98 -5.06 5.23
C LEU A 939 -14.36 -3.71 4.63
N LEU A 940 -13.92 -2.60 5.23
CA LEU A 940 -14.25 -1.25 4.77
C LEU A 940 -13.67 -0.96 3.39
N SER A 941 -12.40 -1.33 3.16
CA SER A 941 -11.74 -1.15 1.85
C SER A 941 -12.38 -2.04 0.79
N HIS A 942 -12.63 -3.32 1.11
CA HIS A 942 -13.24 -4.28 0.18
C HIS A 942 -14.66 -3.87 -0.23
N ASN A 943 -15.55 -3.58 0.73
CA ASN A 943 -16.93 -3.18 0.43
C ASN A 943 -16.98 -1.93 -0.44
N THR A 944 -16.10 -0.96 -0.15
CA THR A 944 -16.02 0.25 -0.95
C THR A 944 -15.53 -0.05 -2.36
N ALA A 945 -14.38 -0.71 -2.50
CA ALA A 945 -13.80 -1.03 -3.80
C ALA A 945 -14.77 -1.84 -4.66
N LEU A 946 -15.34 -2.91 -4.11
CA LEU A 946 -16.10 -3.87 -4.90
C LEU A 946 -17.51 -3.35 -5.25
N TYR A 947 -18.20 -2.76 -4.28
CA TYR A 947 -19.62 -2.40 -4.43
C TYR A 947 -19.84 -0.94 -4.83
N ARG A 948 -18.77 -0.14 -4.99
CA ARG A 948 -18.84 1.23 -5.52
C ARG A 948 -17.93 1.39 -6.75
N PRO A 949 -18.49 1.30 -7.98
CA PRO A 949 -17.73 1.24 -9.23
C PRO A 949 -16.66 2.33 -9.39
N ALA A 950 -16.96 3.57 -8.98
CA ALA A 950 -16.05 4.71 -9.09
C ALA A 950 -14.75 4.58 -8.27
N THR A 951 -14.67 3.61 -7.34
CA THR A 951 -13.50 3.44 -6.46
C THR A 951 -12.66 2.21 -6.79
N ARG A 952 -13.05 1.40 -7.79
CA ARG A 952 -12.40 0.11 -8.13
C ARG A 952 -10.94 0.22 -8.55
N GLN A 953 -10.55 1.34 -9.15
CA GLN A 953 -9.19 1.57 -9.63
C GLN A 953 -8.27 2.22 -8.59
N MET A 954 -8.83 2.63 -7.45
CA MET A 954 -8.05 3.27 -6.39
C MET A 954 -7.26 2.23 -5.61
N SER A 955 -6.08 2.62 -5.12
CA SER A 955 -5.32 1.77 -4.21
C SER A 955 -6.08 1.59 -2.88
N GLU A 956 -5.86 0.47 -2.19
CA GLU A 956 -6.48 0.20 -0.88
C GLU A 956 -6.22 1.34 0.12
N CYS A 957 -5.01 1.91 0.12
CA CYS A 957 -4.63 3.01 1.01
C CYS A 957 -5.47 4.27 0.76
N GLU A 958 -5.72 4.63 -0.50
CA GLU A 958 -6.53 5.79 -0.84
C GLU A 958 -8.01 5.56 -0.50
N ILE A 959 -8.53 4.36 -0.79
CA ILE A 959 -9.91 3.97 -0.42
C ILE A 959 -10.09 4.08 1.08
N LEU A 960 -9.18 3.48 1.86
CA LEU A 960 -9.25 3.49 3.31
C LEU A 960 -9.14 4.92 3.86
N SER A 961 -8.26 5.74 3.28
CA SER A 961 -8.12 7.16 3.64
C SER A 961 -9.42 7.93 3.41
N ARG A 962 -10.04 7.80 2.23
CA ARG A 962 -11.31 8.50 1.93
C ARG A 962 -12.48 8.00 2.78
N CYS A 963 -12.55 6.69 3.04
CA CYS A 963 -13.65 6.11 3.80
C CYS A 963 -13.55 6.44 5.30
N SER A 964 -12.35 6.40 5.86
CA SER A 964 -12.11 6.69 7.28
C SER A 964 -12.24 8.18 7.64
N CYS A 965 -12.16 9.09 6.65
CA CYS A 965 -12.45 10.51 6.84
C CYS A 965 -13.92 10.83 7.11
N ARG A 966 -14.85 9.89 6.84
CA ARG A 966 -16.28 10.11 7.11
C ARG A 966 -16.50 10.22 8.63
N VAL A 967 -17.23 11.27 9.04
CA VAL A 967 -17.56 11.49 10.45
C VAL A 967 -18.39 10.32 10.98
N LEU A 968 -17.83 9.57 11.91
CA LEU A 968 -18.44 8.34 12.42
C LEU A 968 -19.51 8.61 13.48
N TRP A 969 -19.28 9.59 14.36
CA TRP A 969 -20.25 9.98 15.40
C TRP A 969 -20.89 11.32 15.07
N THR A 970 -22.21 11.33 14.91
CA THR A 970 -22.97 12.59 14.95
C THR A 970 -22.90 13.21 16.35
N LEU A 971 -23.24 14.50 16.49
CA LEU A 971 -23.23 15.15 17.79
C LEU A 971 -24.20 14.48 18.79
N PRO A 972 -25.44 14.13 18.43
CA PRO A 972 -26.36 13.42 19.34
C PRO A 972 -25.83 12.05 19.77
N GLU A 973 -25.30 11.26 18.84
CA GLU A 973 -24.77 9.92 19.14
C GLU A 973 -23.54 9.99 20.04
N TRP A 974 -22.64 10.95 19.81
CA TRP A 974 -21.50 11.19 20.70
C TRP A 974 -21.95 11.55 22.13
N LYS A 975 -22.96 12.43 22.25
CA LYS A 975 -23.52 12.82 23.55
C LYS A 975 -24.12 11.61 24.27
N ALA A 976 -24.92 10.81 23.58
CA ALA A 976 -25.51 9.59 24.14
C ALA A 976 -24.42 8.61 24.61
N TRP A 977 -23.40 8.38 23.78
CA TRP A 977 -22.29 7.50 24.13
C TRP A 977 -21.54 8.02 25.37
N CYS A 978 -21.29 9.33 25.49
CA CYS A 978 -20.65 9.90 26.67
C CYS A 978 -21.50 9.77 27.95
N GLN A 979 -22.83 9.80 27.84
CA GLN A 979 -23.75 9.68 28.98
C GLN A 979 -23.71 8.28 29.61
N GLU A 980 -23.33 7.23 28.86
CA GLU A 980 -23.15 5.86 29.39
C GLU A 980 -22.11 5.78 30.51
N LEU A 981 -21.12 6.67 30.52
CA LEU A 981 -20.10 6.72 31.56
C LEU A 981 -20.68 7.15 32.92
N GLY A 982 -21.84 7.82 32.91
CA GLY A 982 -22.44 8.41 34.10
C GLY A 982 -21.54 9.45 34.78
N VAL A 983 -21.95 9.84 35.99
CA VAL A 983 -21.19 10.75 36.86
C VAL A 983 -20.94 10.05 38.18
N GLU A 984 -19.68 9.82 38.51
CA GLU A 984 -19.26 9.18 39.75
C GLU A 984 -18.44 10.18 40.59
N ALA A 985 -18.85 10.40 41.84
CA ALA A 985 -18.25 11.41 42.73
C ALA A 985 -18.11 12.82 42.10
N GLY A 986 -19.07 13.20 41.25
CA GLY A 986 -19.07 14.49 40.55
C GLY A 986 -18.00 14.61 39.45
N LEU A 987 -17.46 13.50 38.95
CA LEU A 987 -16.59 13.42 37.78
C LEU A 987 -17.25 12.53 36.71
N VAL A 988 -16.92 12.75 35.43
CA VAL A 988 -17.28 11.79 34.37
C VAL A 988 -16.73 10.42 34.74
N GLY A 989 -17.57 9.39 34.70
CA GLY A 989 -17.16 8.01 34.99
C GLY A 989 -16.09 7.54 34.00
N LYS A 990 -15.40 6.44 34.34
CA LYS A 990 -14.38 5.85 33.47
C LYS A 990 -15.03 4.87 32.52
N ALA A 991 -14.55 4.81 31.27
CA ALA A 991 -14.94 3.78 30.32
C ALA A 991 -14.68 2.38 30.90
N ASP A 992 -15.59 1.45 30.61
CA ASP A 992 -15.39 0.03 30.86
C ASP A 992 -14.44 -0.55 29.81
N LEU A 993 -13.38 -1.21 30.26
CA LEU A 993 -12.24 -1.61 29.45
C LEU A 993 -11.88 -3.07 29.74
N SER A 994 -12.76 -3.98 29.32
CA SER A 994 -12.62 -5.42 29.55
C SER A 994 -11.31 -6.02 29.04
N LEU A 995 -10.80 -5.59 27.88
CA LEU A 995 -9.52 -6.05 27.35
C LEU A 995 -8.35 -5.47 28.15
N GLN A 996 -8.48 -4.26 28.69
CA GLN A 996 -7.48 -3.70 29.58
C GLN A 996 -7.39 -4.48 30.91
N THR A 997 -8.54 -4.88 31.47
CA THR A 997 -8.60 -5.78 32.64
C THR A 997 -7.93 -7.11 32.31
N ALA A 998 -8.27 -7.70 31.15
CA ALA A 998 -7.64 -8.94 30.69
C ALA A 998 -6.11 -8.81 30.49
N ARG A 999 -5.60 -7.66 29.99
CA ARG A 999 -4.15 -7.42 29.88
C ARG A 999 -3.48 -7.41 31.27
N ALA A 1000 -4.11 -6.79 32.26
CA ALA A 1000 -3.58 -6.72 33.63
C ALA A 1000 -3.53 -8.11 34.28
N GLU A 1001 -4.59 -8.90 34.13
CA GLU A 1001 -4.64 -10.30 34.58
C GLU A 1001 -3.57 -11.16 33.89
N GLN A 1002 -3.44 -11.04 32.56
CA GLN A 1002 -2.42 -11.74 31.79
C GLN A 1002 -1.00 -11.37 32.24
N LYS A 1003 -0.75 -10.08 32.53
CA LYS A 1003 0.53 -9.62 33.08
C LYS A 1003 0.82 -10.26 34.44
N CYS A 1004 -0.17 -10.29 35.33
CA CYS A 1004 -0.05 -10.91 36.65
C CYS A 1004 0.29 -12.41 36.55
N LEU A 1005 -0.43 -13.16 35.70
CA LEU A 1005 -0.19 -14.58 35.46
C LEU A 1005 1.23 -14.86 34.95
N VAL A 1006 1.72 -14.05 34.01
CA VAL A 1006 3.07 -14.17 33.46
C VAL A 1006 4.15 -13.88 34.51
N GLN A 1007 3.95 -12.85 35.34
CA GLN A 1007 4.87 -12.50 36.42
C GLN A 1007 4.93 -13.59 37.51
N GLN A 1008 3.78 -14.09 37.95
CA GLN A 1008 3.70 -15.17 38.95
C GLN A 1008 4.45 -16.44 38.51
N ARG A 1009 4.43 -16.78 37.22
CA ARG A 1009 5.14 -17.96 36.70
C ARG A 1009 6.64 -17.73 36.56
N THR A 1010 7.06 -16.51 36.19
CA THR A 1010 8.48 -16.13 36.12
C THR A 1010 9.16 -16.27 37.49
N LEU A 1011 8.45 -15.91 38.57
CA LEU A 1011 8.91 -16.07 39.95
C LEU A 1011 8.99 -17.53 40.43
N LYS A 1012 8.27 -18.46 39.78
CA LYS A 1012 8.23 -19.89 40.16
C LYS A 1012 9.30 -20.77 39.49
N ARG A 1013 10.17 -20.23 38.63
CA ARG A 1013 11.27 -20.99 38.01
C ARG A 1013 12.45 -21.15 38.99
N PRO A 1014 13.01 -22.35 39.21
CA PRO A 1014 14.11 -22.58 40.16
C PRO A 1014 15.37 -21.75 39.88
N ALA A 1015 15.61 -21.37 38.63
CA ALA A 1015 16.75 -20.54 38.23
C ALA A 1015 16.69 -19.10 38.77
N ALA A 1016 15.50 -18.60 39.16
CA ALA A 1016 15.37 -17.31 39.84
C ALA A 1016 15.70 -17.40 41.36
N LEU A 1017 15.74 -18.62 41.91
CA LEU A 1017 16.07 -18.90 43.31
C LEU A 1017 17.53 -19.37 43.49
N SER A 1018 18.24 -19.71 42.41
CA SER A 1018 19.64 -20.15 42.47
C SER A 1018 20.63 -19.06 42.04
N SER A 1019 21.32 -18.52 43.04
CA SER A 1019 22.62 -17.83 43.00
C SER A 1019 22.75 -16.54 42.16
N ARG A 1020 22.93 -15.44 42.90
CA ARG A 1020 23.90 -14.39 42.57
C ARG A 1020 25.25 -15.05 42.26
N GLY A 1021 25.56 -15.24 40.99
CA GLY A 1021 26.81 -15.86 40.52
C GLY A 1021 27.26 -15.20 39.22
N SER A 1022 28.17 -14.24 39.35
CA SER A 1022 29.05 -13.64 38.32
C SER A 1022 28.89 -14.18 36.88
N GLN A 1023 28.04 -13.54 36.07
CA GLN A 1023 28.14 -13.62 34.61
C GLN A 1023 28.90 -12.40 34.06
N ARG A 1024 29.91 -12.68 33.23
CA ARG A 1024 30.77 -11.70 32.55
C ARG A 1024 29.92 -10.77 31.67
N ARG A 1025 30.01 -9.48 31.97
CA ARG A 1025 29.40 -8.36 31.23
C ARG A 1025 30.06 -8.19 29.86
N THR A 1026 29.27 -8.11 28.80
CA THR A 1026 29.71 -7.62 27.49
C THR A 1026 29.39 -6.12 27.36
N PRO A 1027 30.08 -5.36 26.48
CA PRO A 1027 29.99 -3.88 26.43
C PRO A 1027 28.58 -3.30 26.21
N HIS A 1028 27.61 -4.11 25.79
CA HIS A 1028 26.23 -3.71 25.51
C HIS A 1028 25.24 -3.97 26.66
N THR A 1029 25.71 -4.43 27.82
CA THR A 1029 24.90 -4.56 29.06
C THR A 1029 25.48 -3.74 30.21
N LEU A 1030 25.82 -2.48 29.92
CA LEU A 1030 25.96 -1.46 30.96
C LEU A 1030 24.58 -0.87 31.24
N GLU A 1031 23.95 -1.32 32.34
CA GLU A 1031 23.02 -0.43 33.05
C GLU A 1031 23.76 0.89 33.32
N ARG A 1032 23.20 2.02 32.89
CA ARG A 1032 23.63 3.35 33.35
C ARG A 1032 23.23 3.49 34.83
N GLN A 1033 23.94 2.80 35.71
CA GLN A 1033 24.18 3.31 37.05
C GLN A 1033 25.26 4.36 36.92
N ASP A 1034 24.83 5.57 36.57
CA ASP A 1034 25.31 6.79 37.22
C ASP A 1034 24.72 7.98 36.49
N SER A 1035 23.83 8.65 37.22
CA SER A 1035 23.56 10.07 37.07
C SER A 1035 24.86 10.81 36.79
N LEU A 1036 24.94 11.51 35.65
CA LEU A 1036 25.91 12.57 35.43
C LEU A 1036 25.66 13.68 36.47
N ARG A 1037 26.17 13.47 37.69
CA ARG A 1037 26.37 14.52 38.67
C ARG A 1037 27.48 15.41 38.12
N ARG A 1038 27.11 16.54 37.52
CA ARG A 1038 28.06 17.63 37.31
C ARG A 1038 28.47 18.16 38.68
N ALA A 1039 29.67 17.77 39.09
CA ALA A 1039 30.31 18.23 40.31
C ALA A 1039 30.46 19.77 40.28
N GLY A 1040 29.74 20.45 41.17
CA GLY A 1040 30.03 21.82 41.53
C GLY A 1040 31.37 21.88 42.27
N LYS A 1041 32.30 22.69 41.77
CA LYS A 1041 33.48 23.13 42.52
C LYS A 1041 33.03 23.77 43.84
N ARG A 1042 33.34 23.11 44.96
CA ARG A 1042 33.51 23.78 46.26
C ARG A 1042 35.00 23.87 46.54
N THR A 1043 35.49 25.10 46.51
CA THR A 1043 36.75 25.53 47.12
C THR A 1043 36.83 25.05 48.57
N LYS A 1044 37.96 24.45 48.95
CA LYS A 1044 38.40 24.43 50.35
C LYS A 1044 39.82 24.95 50.43
N GLN A 1045 39.94 25.95 51.30
CA GLN A 1045 41.14 26.66 51.72
C GLN A 1045 42.18 25.68 52.29
N HIS A 1046 43.45 25.98 52.02
CA HIS A 1046 44.58 25.51 52.81
C HIS A 1046 44.56 26.13 54.21
N ALA A 1047 44.91 25.34 55.23
CA ALA A 1047 46.03 25.64 56.11
C ALA A 1047 46.49 24.35 56.85
N PRO A 1048 47.79 24.22 57.20
CA PRO A 1048 48.41 22.96 57.60
C PRO A 1048 48.63 22.81 59.11
N ALA A 1049 49.04 21.59 59.49
CA ALA A 1049 49.38 21.06 60.82
C ALA A 1049 48.18 20.54 61.63
#